data_AF-A0A7M7KJX5-F1
#
_entry.id   AF-A0A7M7KJX5-F1
#
_cell.length_a   1.000
_cell.length_b   1.000
_cell.length_c   1.000
_cell.angle_alpha   90.00
_cell.angle_beta   90.00
_cell.angle_gamma   90.00
#
_symmetry.space_group_name_H-M   'P 1'
#
loop_
_entity.id
_entity.type
_entity.pdbx_description
1 polymer ?
#
loop_
_entity_poly.entity_id
_entity_poly.type
_entity_poly.pdbx_seq_one_letter_code
_entity_poly.pdbx_strand_id
1 'polypeptide(L)'
;MPLAGAPTRLTGAFLVLLQLATVRSEDAKCSIQTCPQVDPQYYTVHIVPHSHMDLGWLKTVEQYFFGTKAGITSVSVQYIYDSVLAELLSDPNKKFMFVETGFFELWWTHRDNSARENFKRLVLNGQIEFVSGGYVMNDEATVHYMTTINQMTYGLGILKEIFGECGTTRVGWQIDPFGHSREFASLLAQMGFQGLYLGRIDYQDKSHREATRTMEFNWEASESLPRARLTGIVLANNYSPPPGFCFDEFCNDDPIVEDPEAEEYNGPKRAEDFMKWLTDKANFYATNNFLVTMGNDFNYQNAHKWMTNLDALMRSINGKGYQIKGLPVRLVYSTPSCYLAVIQDQKMVNKTDDFFPYASDPHAYWTGYFTSRPAFKYLDRFSNNWFQATTQLAAMARLGPGHLGQLRRALAIAQHHDAVTGTAKQHVNDDYTKMVSVGLTQAEKVAEKALAALSGKTFPGAKSITFCRGLNISECDVIDGLTNGDGVSVTVYNPASQKVQTYIRIPVSAVNHFTVTTPNGTNIPFDCLPISDGLKKLAERKGKATHELVFPVEVDALSFTNVDIRHRPADKRIPWSYPELEVTEPRTISRDGLQVDVDPTRGIVRLSLNGIEINATAGYYFYASRTGNNTKFNFRASGAYIFRNDGPAKQLPLKSIKIIEGRTITEVRAQYGDWVYESYRIGLNCFEVDWIAGPIPIKDQIGKELVYSIDSNIDSGSEFFTDSNGRENLRRQRNFRPTWLLNSSEPVAGNYYPVNTLIAIKDKKRTIGIVTDRSHGGSSLKSGQVEIMLHRRCLHDDAFECRKSYASAVKHAIAN
;
A
#
# COMPACT_ATOMS: atom_id res chain seq x y z
N MET A 1 -26.29 46.39 -64.41
CA MET A 1 -25.22 46.45 -65.45
C MET A 1 -24.09 45.50 -65.02
N PRO A 2 -23.42 44.81 -65.96
CA PRO A 2 -23.74 43.37 -66.10
C PRO A 2 -22.56 42.43 -66.48
N LEU A 3 -22.87 41.12 -66.65
CA LEU A 3 -22.08 40.05 -67.35
C LEU A 3 -20.76 39.61 -66.65
N ALA A 4 -20.20 38.39 -66.78
CA ALA A 4 -20.62 37.02 -67.17
C ALA A 4 -19.52 36.03 -66.65
N GLY A 5 -19.62 34.67 -66.63
CA GLY A 5 -20.61 33.72 -67.16
C GLY A 5 -20.51 32.30 -66.52
N ALA A 6 -20.34 31.24 -67.33
CA ALA A 6 -20.35 29.80 -66.96
C ALA A 6 -19.28 29.01 -67.80
N PRO A 7 -19.08 27.64 -67.78
CA PRO A 7 -19.97 26.58 -67.26
C PRO A 7 -19.38 25.22 -66.75
N THR A 8 -20.28 24.31 -66.32
CA THR A 8 -20.15 22.82 -66.14
C THR A 8 -19.26 22.30 -64.97
N ARG A 9 -19.53 21.15 -64.30
CA ARG A 9 -20.22 19.89 -64.68
C ARG A 9 -21.01 19.20 -63.54
N LEU A 10 -22.02 18.44 -63.97
CA LEU A 10 -22.65 17.22 -63.42
C LEU A 10 -22.79 17.01 -61.90
N THR A 11 -24.05 17.04 -61.50
CA THR A 11 -24.72 16.18 -60.50
C THR A 11 -24.11 14.78 -60.29
N GLY A 12 -23.91 14.43 -59.03
CA GLY A 12 -23.59 13.07 -58.56
C GLY A 12 -23.86 12.92 -57.07
N ALA A 13 -25.12 12.75 -56.67
CA ALA A 13 -25.51 12.63 -55.28
C ALA A 13 -25.22 11.22 -54.74
N PHE A 14 -24.20 11.08 -53.90
CA PHE A 14 -24.04 9.93 -53.01
C PHE A 14 -24.28 10.38 -51.56
N LEU A 15 -25.52 10.22 -51.08
CA LEU A 15 -25.80 10.24 -49.65
C LEU A 15 -25.24 8.95 -49.03
N VAL A 16 -24.00 8.98 -48.56
CA VAL A 16 -23.50 7.98 -47.61
C VAL A 16 -24.07 8.35 -46.24
N LEU A 17 -25.20 7.74 -45.90
CA LEU A 17 -25.77 7.74 -44.55
C LEU A 17 -24.84 6.96 -43.62
N LEU A 18 -23.80 7.62 -43.12
CA LEU A 18 -23.10 7.19 -41.91
C LEU A 18 -24.05 7.32 -40.73
N GLN A 19 -24.81 6.26 -40.46
CA GLN A 19 -25.48 6.07 -39.18
C GLN A 19 -24.41 5.86 -38.10
N LEU A 20 -23.90 6.97 -37.57
CA LEU A 20 -23.31 6.99 -36.24
C LEU A 20 -24.43 6.71 -35.24
N ALA A 21 -24.68 5.41 -35.02
CA ALA A 21 -25.57 4.93 -33.97
C ALA A 21 -24.96 5.30 -32.61
N THR A 22 -25.34 6.46 -32.10
CA THR A 22 -25.04 6.87 -30.73
C THR A 22 -25.83 5.98 -29.79
N VAL A 23 -25.17 4.95 -29.26
CA VAL A 23 -25.73 4.09 -28.20
C VAL A 23 -26.06 4.99 -27.01
N ARG A 24 -27.35 5.20 -26.77
CA ARG A 24 -27.84 5.91 -25.59
C ARG A 24 -27.55 5.02 -24.37
N SER A 25 -27.36 5.63 -23.20
CA SER A 25 -27.11 4.85 -21.96
C SER A 25 -28.29 3.95 -21.57
N GLU A 26 -29.46 4.15 -22.17
CA GLU A 26 -30.67 3.33 -21.98
C GLU A 26 -30.57 1.94 -22.66
N ASP A 27 -29.69 1.77 -23.65
CA ASP A 27 -29.44 0.49 -24.37
C ASP A 27 -28.18 -0.25 -23.86
N ALA A 28 -27.55 0.23 -22.79
CA ALA A 28 -26.29 -0.31 -22.30
C ALA A 28 -26.48 -1.66 -21.58
N LYS A 29 -25.84 -2.72 -22.09
CA LYS A 29 -25.90 -4.06 -21.50
C LYS A 29 -24.90 -4.24 -20.35
N CYS A 30 -23.73 -3.62 -20.47
CA CYS A 30 -22.57 -3.90 -19.63
C CYS A 30 -22.17 -5.40 -19.67
N SER A 31 -21.13 -5.78 -18.93
CA SER A 31 -20.63 -7.17 -18.95
C SER A 31 -21.65 -8.20 -18.43
N ILE A 32 -22.27 -7.94 -17.27
CA ILE A 32 -23.14 -8.92 -16.59
C ILE A 32 -24.38 -9.35 -17.40
N GLN A 33 -24.95 -8.47 -18.22
CA GLN A 33 -26.10 -8.82 -19.08
C GLN A 33 -25.67 -9.52 -20.39
N THR A 34 -24.38 -9.69 -20.62
CA THR A 34 -23.80 -10.39 -21.78
C THR A 34 -22.97 -11.62 -21.36
N CYS A 35 -23.25 -12.16 -20.17
CA CYS A 35 -22.62 -13.39 -19.74
C CYS A 35 -23.02 -14.58 -20.63
N PRO A 36 -22.08 -15.52 -20.88
CA PRO A 36 -22.40 -16.73 -21.61
C PRO A 36 -23.49 -17.52 -20.86
N GLN A 37 -24.44 -18.07 -21.62
CA GLN A 37 -25.48 -18.94 -21.05
C GLN A 37 -24.84 -20.23 -20.54
N VAL A 38 -24.88 -20.43 -19.22
CA VAL A 38 -24.39 -21.64 -18.55
C VAL A 38 -25.50 -22.66 -18.48
N ASP A 39 -25.24 -23.85 -19.02
CA ASP A 39 -26.16 -24.99 -19.01
C ASP A 39 -25.68 -26.02 -17.97
N PRO A 40 -26.50 -26.37 -16.95
CA PRO A 40 -26.16 -27.37 -15.94
C PRO A 40 -25.80 -28.77 -16.48
N GLN A 41 -26.14 -29.08 -17.74
CA GLN A 41 -25.75 -30.32 -18.41
C GLN A 41 -24.29 -30.32 -18.91
N TYR A 42 -23.56 -29.21 -18.78
CA TYR A 42 -22.16 -29.07 -19.21
C TYR A 42 -21.24 -28.75 -18.04
N TYR A 43 -19.97 -29.14 -18.17
CA TYR A 43 -18.89 -28.57 -17.38
C TYR A 43 -18.38 -27.30 -18.10
N THR A 44 -18.71 -26.12 -17.57
CA THR A 44 -18.45 -24.85 -18.24
C THR A 44 -17.11 -24.25 -17.79
N VAL A 45 -16.26 -23.95 -18.76
CA VAL A 45 -14.91 -23.40 -18.55
C VAL A 45 -14.91 -21.94 -18.99
N HIS A 46 -14.79 -21.05 -18.01
CA HIS A 46 -14.80 -19.61 -18.20
C HIS A 46 -13.39 -19.15 -18.54
N ILE A 47 -13.11 -18.95 -19.83
CA ILE A 47 -11.86 -18.40 -20.33
C ILE A 47 -11.87 -16.89 -20.08
N VAL A 48 -10.95 -16.41 -19.25
CA VAL A 48 -10.85 -14.98 -18.88
C VAL A 48 -9.50 -14.41 -19.32
N PRO A 49 -9.46 -13.73 -20.48
CA PRO A 49 -8.32 -12.94 -20.93
C PRO A 49 -8.06 -11.73 -20.03
N HIS A 50 -6.81 -11.56 -19.58
CA HIS A 50 -6.37 -10.39 -18.80
C HIS A 50 -4.89 -10.07 -19.03
N SER A 51 -4.48 -8.88 -18.63
CA SER A 51 -3.08 -8.51 -18.43
C SER A 51 -2.94 -7.93 -17.03
N HIS A 52 -1.92 -8.35 -16.29
CA HIS A 52 -1.54 -7.69 -15.04
C HIS A 52 -0.59 -6.53 -15.37
N MET A 53 -0.81 -5.34 -14.81
CA MET A 53 -0.08 -4.13 -15.24
C MET A 53 0.34 -3.26 -14.05
N ASP A 54 1.57 -3.46 -13.57
CA ASP A 54 2.12 -2.73 -12.43
C ASP A 54 2.30 -1.25 -12.69
N LEU A 55 1.77 -0.42 -11.80
CA LEU A 55 2.03 1.03 -11.78
C LEU A 55 3.40 1.34 -11.15
N GLY A 56 4.42 0.70 -11.73
CA GLY A 56 5.82 0.76 -11.37
C GLY A 56 6.27 -0.46 -10.57
N TRP A 57 7.43 -1.03 -10.93
CA TRP A 57 8.01 -2.18 -10.24
C TRP A 57 9.47 -2.37 -10.67
N LEU A 58 9.69 -2.87 -11.90
CA LEU A 58 11.00 -2.97 -12.54
C LEU A 58 11.34 -1.71 -13.33
N LYS A 59 10.32 -1.04 -13.89
CA LYS A 59 10.35 0.27 -14.55
C LYS A 59 9.40 1.24 -13.85
N THR A 60 9.44 2.54 -14.16
CA THR A 60 8.44 3.51 -13.66
C THR A 60 7.12 3.43 -14.43
N VAL A 61 6.05 4.05 -13.92
CA VAL A 61 4.72 4.10 -14.57
C VAL A 61 4.82 4.52 -16.04
N GLU A 62 5.45 5.66 -16.32
CA GLU A 62 5.59 6.16 -17.70
C GLU A 62 6.50 5.27 -18.58
N GLN A 63 7.49 4.61 -17.97
CA GLN A 63 8.38 3.69 -18.71
C GLN A 63 7.67 2.39 -19.10
N TYR A 64 6.76 1.88 -18.27
CA TYR A 64 5.84 0.81 -18.66
C TYR A 64 4.80 1.29 -19.67
N PHE A 65 4.24 2.49 -19.49
CA PHE A 65 3.21 3.02 -20.40
C PHE A 65 3.71 3.19 -21.84
N PHE A 66 4.82 3.90 -22.02
CA PHE A 66 5.38 4.22 -23.34
C PHE A 66 6.31 3.13 -23.92
N GLY A 67 6.69 2.12 -23.15
CA GLY A 67 7.66 1.11 -23.59
C GLY A 67 9.13 1.55 -23.57
N THR A 68 9.45 2.64 -22.87
CA THR A 68 10.85 3.10 -22.76
C THR A 68 11.66 2.21 -21.81
N LYS A 69 13.00 2.36 -21.86
CA LYS A 69 13.97 1.51 -21.13
C LYS A 69 13.85 0.01 -21.46
N ALA A 70 13.66 -0.32 -22.74
CA ALA A 70 13.48 -1.69 -23.24
C ALA A 70 14.55 -2.71 -22.76
N GLY A 71 15.79 -2.28 -22.48
CA GLY A 71 16.84 -3.12 -21.90
C GLY A 71 16.62 -3.55 -20.43
N ILE A 72 15.55 -3.09 -19.77
CA ILE A 72 15.03 -3.67 -18.51
C ILE A 72 13.92 -4.68 -18.86
N THR A 73 12.94 -4.23 -19.63
CA THR A 73 11.92 -5.05 -20.30
C THR A 73 11.29 -4.26 -21.44
N SER A 74 11.05 -4.93 -22.56
CA SER A 74 10.45 -4.44 -23.82
C SER A 74 8.97 -4.04 -23.70
N VAL A 75 8.31 -4.38 -22.59
CA VAL A 75 6.90 -4.11 -22.30
C VAL A 75 6.48 -2.65 -22.53
N SER A 76 5.36 -2.47 -23.24
CA SER A 76 4.65 -1.20 -23.50
C SER A 76 3.13 -1.35 -23.28
N VAL A 77 2.60 -0.79 -22.19
CA VAL A 77 1.17 -0.93 -21.82
C VAL A 77 0.23 -0.31 -22.86
N GLN A 78 0.62 0.77 -23.53
CA GLN A 78 -0.25 1.37 -24.55
C GLN A 78 -0.58 0.39 -25.70
N TYR A 79 0.36 -0.50 -26.06
CA TYR A 79 0.14 -1.50 -27.13
C TYR A 79 -0.78 -2.66 -26.68
N ILE A 80 -0.86 -2.91 -25.38
CA ILE A 80 -1.84 -3.84 -24.80
C ILE A 80 -3.25 -3.32 -25.08
N TYR A 81 -3.53 -2.07 -24.68
CA TYR A 81 -4.83 -1.45 -24.94
C TYR A 81 -5.14 -1.33 -26.45
N ASP A 82 -4.17 -0.91 -27.27
CA ASP A 82 -4.38 -0.74 -28.71
C ASP A 82 -4.68 -2.07 -29.43
N SER A 83 -3.96 -3.15 -29.11
CA SER A 83 -4.18 -4.45 -29.76
C SER A 83 -5.42 -5.18 -29.24
N VAL A 84 -5.73 -5.08 -27.93
CA VAL A 84 -7.00 -5.59 -27.37
C VAL A 84 -8.19 -4.86 -28.00
N LEU A 85 -8.12 -3.53 -28.16
CA LEU A 85 -9.16 -2.76 -28.86
C LEU A 85 -9.38 -3.27 -30.29
N ALA A 86 -8.31 -3.52 -31.05
CA ALA A 86 -8.42 -4.04 -32.41
C ALA A 86 -9.07 -5.44 -32.46
N GLU A 87 -8.67 -6.36 -31.58
CA GLU A 87 -9.22 -7.72 -31.54
C GLU A 87 -10.70 -7.75 -31.16
N LEU A 88 -11.10 -7.01 -30.12
CA LEU A 88 -12.48 -6.98 -29.66
C LEU A 88 -13.43 -6.28 -30.65
N LEU A 89 -12.93 -5.34 -31.46
CA LEU A 89 -13.69 -4.76 -32.57
C LEU A 89 -13.94 -5.74 -33.72
N SER A 90 -13.14 -6.81 -33.83
CA SER A 90 -13.25 -7.81 -34.92
C SER A 90 -14.31 -8.90 -34.66
N ASP A 91 -14.54 -9.27 -33.40
CA ASP A 91 -15.46 -10.34 -33.02
C ASP A 91 -16.22 -9.99 -31.73
N PRO A 92 -17.57 -9.87 -31.77
CA PRO A 92 -18.39 -9.52 -30.60
C PRO A 92 -18.42 -10.60 -29.50
N ASN A 93 -17.93 -11.81 -29.76
CA ASN A 93 -17.88 -12.90 -28.77
C ASN A 93 -16.63 -12.82 -27.87
N LYS A 94 -15.56 -12.18 -28.34
CA LYS A 94 -14.32 -12.02 -27.57
C LYS A 94 -14.56 -11.09 -26.39
N LYS A 95 -13.97 -11.43 -25.24
CA LYS A 95 -14.04 -10.66 -23.99
C LYS A 95 -12.65 -10.42 -23.41
N PHE A 96 -12.47 -9.31 -22.70
CA PHE A 96 -11.23 -8.99 -21.98
C PHE A 96 -11.54 -8.24 -20.68
N MET A 97 -10.68 -8.38 -19.67
CA MET A 97 -10.79 -7.61 -18.43
C MET A 97 -9.57 -6.73 -18.15
N PHE A 98 -9.83 -5.53 -17.61
CA PHE A 98 -8.81 -4.60 -17.11
C PHE A 98 -9.01 -4.34 -15.61
N VAL A 99 -7.92 -4.00 -14.91
CA VAL A 99 -7.94 -3.77 -13.46
C VAL A 99 -7.53 -2.33 -13.11
N GLU A 100 -6.37 -1.91 -13.61
CA GLU A 100 -5.69 -0.70 -13.12
C GLU A 100 -6.13 0.57 -13.88
N THR A 101 -7.06 1.31 -13.27
CA THR A 101 -7.62 2.53 -13.89
C THR A 101 -6.55 3.59 -14.15
N GLY A 102 -5.43 3.61 -13.42
CA GLY A 102 -4.36 4.58 -13.64
C GLY A 102 -3.63 4.44 -14.98
N PHE A 103 -3.51 3.22 -15.52
CA PHE A 103 -3.02 3.02 -16.90
C PHE A 103 -4.11 3.29 -17.93
N PHE A 104 -5.37 2.96 -17.63
CA PHE A 104 -6.49 3.34 -18.49
C PHE A 104 -6.62 4.86 -18.63
N GLU A 105 -6.48 5.63 -17.54
CA GLU A 105 -6.47 7.10 -17.56
C GLU A 105 -5.35 7.63 -18.48
N LEU A 106 -4.13 7.07 -18.38
CA LEU A 106 -3.02 7.40 -19.29
C LEU A 106 -3.34 7.09 -20.75
N TRP A 107 -3.86 5.90 -21.05
CA TRP A 107 -4.23 5.53 -22.42
C TRP A 107 -5.33 6.46 -22.96
N TRP A 108 -6.38 6.70 -22.16
CA TRP A 108 -7.52 7.54 -22.51
C TRP A 108 -7.14 8.99 -22.80
N THR A 109 -6.18 9.58 -22.07
CA THR A 109 -5.72 10.95 -22.36
C THR A 109 -4.78 11.06 -23.56
N HIS A 110 -4.18 9.95 -24.02
CA HIS A 110 -3.25 9.91 -25.16
C HIS A 110 -3.87 9.33 -26.44
N ARG A 111 -5.20 9.22 -26.53
CA ARG A 111 -5.92 8.67 -27.69
C ARG A 111 -6.99 9.62 -28.22
N ASP A 112 -7.29 9.49 -29.51
CA ASP A 112 -8.24 10.35 -30.20
C ASP A 112 -9.70 10.03 -29.84
N ASN A 113 -10.65 10.76 -30.42
CA ASN A 113 -12.07 10.52 -30.17
C ASN A 113 -12.56 9.17 -30.73
N SER A 114 -11.96 8.68 -31.82
CA SER A 114 -12.38 7.44 -32.49
C SER A 114 -12.04 6.22 -31.63
N ALA A 115 -10.80 6.12 -31.16
CA ALA A 115 -10.36 5.05 -30.26
C ALA A 115 -11.16 5.06 -28.95
N ARG A 116 -11.44 6.26 -28.40
CA ARG A 116 -12.22 6.43 -27.16
C ARG A 116 -13.67 6.00 -27.29
N GLU A 117 -14.38 6.42 -28.33
CA GLU A 117 -15.77 6.00 -28.56
C GLU A 117 -15.87 4.50 -28.89
N ASN A 118 -14.90 3.95 -29.63
CA ASN A 118 -14.83 2.50 -29.87
C ASN A 118 -14.62 1.71 -28.57
N PHE A 119 -13.68 2.12 -27.72
CA PHE A 119 -13.45 1.48 -26.41
C PHE A 119 -14.68 1.60 -25.51
N LYS A 120 -15.32 2.78 -25.48
CA LYS A 120 -16.59 2.99 -24.76
C LYS A 120 -17.69 2.05 -25.24
N ARG A 121 -17.85 1.86 -26.55
CA ARG A 121 -18.80 0.88 -27.10
C ARG A 121 -18.52 -0.55 -26.62
N LEU A 122 -17.25 -0.95 -26.53
CA LEU A 122 -16.85 -2.28 -26.04
C LEU A 122 -17.11 -2.49 -24.54
N VAL A 123 -17.07 -1.43 -23.72
CA VAL A 123 -17.49 -1.50 -22.31
C VAL A 123 -19.03 -1.57 -22.21
N LEU A 124 -19.74 -0.72 -22.95
CA LEU A 124 -21.21 -0.67 -22.92
C LEU A 124 -21.88 -1.95 -23.48
N ASN A 125 -21.24 -2.63 -24.44
CA ASN A 125 -21.72 -3.90 -24.97
C ASN A 125 -21.21 -5.14 -24.20
N GLY A 126 -20.38 -4.95 -23.16
CA GLY A 126 -19.93 -6.03 -22.28
C GLY A 126 -18.79 -6.92 -22.83
N GLN A 127 -18.08 -6.48 -23.87
CA GLN A 127 -16.84 -7.15 -24.30
C GLN A 127 -15.65 -6.79 -23.41
N ILE A 128 -15.59 -5.56 -22.90
CA ILE A 128 -14.60 -5.14 -21.90
C ILE A 128 -15.28 -5.03 -20.53
N GLU A 129 -14.67 -5.63 -19.51
CA GLU A 129 -15.04 -5.45 -18.11
C GLU A 129 -13.89 -4.80 -17.33
N PHE A 130 -14.19 -3.76 -16.54
CA PHE A 130 -13.29 -3.34 -15.46
C PHE A 130 -13.64 -4.13 -14.19
N VAL A 131 -12.64 -4.73 -13.55
CA VAL A 131 -12.75 -5.38 -12.23
C VAL A 131 -11.76 -4.74 -11.26
N SER A 132 -12.06 -4.80 -9.96
CA SER A 132 -11.58 -3.85 -8.96
C SER A 132 -11.97 -2.40 -9.30
N GLY A 133 -11.41 -1.81 -10.36
CA GLY A 133 -11.67 -0.44 -10.79
C GLY A 133 -11.00 0.61 -9.90
N GLY A 134 -10.09 0.20 -9.02
CA GLY A 134 -9.19 1.12 -8.34
C GLY A 134 -8.24 1.81 -9.31
N TYR A 135 -7.58 2.88 -8.87
CA TYR A 135 -6.49 3.50 -9.61
C TYR A 135 -5.31 2.52 -9.78
N VAL A 136 -5.10 1.67 -8.78
CA VAL A 136 -4.12 0.57 -8.73
C VAL A 136 -4.77 -0.69 -8.17
N MET A 137 -4.15 -1.84 -8.44
CA MET A 137 -4.29 -3.02 -7.57
C MET A 137 -3.44 -2.76 -6.31
N ASN A 138 -4.07 -2.38 -5.20
CA ASN A 138 -3.34 -1.98 -3.99
C ASN A 138 -2.84 -3.17 -3.16
N ASP A 139 -1.71 -3.01 -2.47
CA ASP A 139 -1.32 -3.91 -1.37
C ASP A 139 -2.40 -3.94 -0.29
N GLU A 140 -2.47 -5.05 0.45
CA GLU A 140 -3.44 -5.28 1.51
C GLU A 140 -2.80 -5.31 2.91
N ALA A 141 -1.47 -5.35 3.03
CA ALA A 141 -0.78 -5.40 4.33
C ALA A 141 -0.40 -4.02 4.87
N THR A 142 0.25 -3.20 4.06
CA THR A 142 0.93 -1.95 4.47
C THR A 142 0.17 -0.67 4.07
N VAL A 143 -1.02 -0.79 3.48
CA VAL A 143 -1.96 0.31 3.25
C VAL A 143 -2.82 0.60 4.50
N HIS A 144 -3.27 1.84 4.62
CA HIS A 144 -4.24 2.25 5.64
C HIS A 144 -5.61 2.43 4.98
N TYR A 145 -6.70 2.08 5.65
CA TYR A 145 -8.04 2.04 5.06
C TYR A 145 -8.41 3.33 4.30
N MET A 146 -7.97 4.49 4.79
CA MET A 146 -8.21 5.79 4.16
C MET A 146 -7.53 5.93 2.79
N THR A 147 -6.29 5.45 2.62
CA THR A 147 -5.60 5.51 1.31
C THR A 147 -6.21 4.51 0.33
N THR A 148 -6.60 3.32 0.81
CA THR A 148 -7.39 2.34 0.04
C THR A 148 -8.71 2.95 -0.46
N ILE A 149 -9.50 3.58 0.41
CA ILE A 149 -10.75 4.25 0.02
C ILE A 149 -10.47 5.36 -1.00
N ASN A 150 -9.43 6.18 -0.79
CA ASN A 150 -9.08 7.28 -1.71
C ASN A 150 -8.71 6.78 -3.11
N GLN A 151 -7.89 5.73 -3.22
CA GLN A 151 -7.44 5.19 -4.51
C GLN A 151 -8.60 4.50 -5.25
N MET A 152 -9.43 3.73 -4.53
CA MET A 152 -10.66 3.12 -5.07
C MET A 152 -11.65 4.19 -5.55
N THR A 153 -11.90 5.21 -4.74
CA THR A 153 -12.81 6.33 -5.09
C THR A 153 -12.32 7.08 -6.33
N TYR A 154 -11.01 7.28 -6.49
CA TYR A 154 -10.47 7.96 -7.67
C TYR A 154 -10.63 7.11 -8.94
N GLY A 155 -10.24 5.83 -8.91
CA GLY A 155 -10.41 4.93 -10.06
C GLY A 155 -11.88 4.75 -10.46
N LEU A 156 -12.74 4.36 -9.51
CA LEU A 156 -14.17 4.16 -9.74
C LEU A 156 -14.87 5.45 -10.20
N GLY A 157 -14.40 6.61 -9.72
CA GLY A 157 -14.87 7.92 -10.17
C GLY A 157 -14.59 8.15 -11.66
N ILE A 158 -13.37 7.89 -12.14
CA ILE A 158 -13.00 7.98 -13.57
C ILE A 158 -13.87 7.03 -14.41
N LEU A 159 -13.98 5.77 -14.00
CA LEU A 159 -14.76 4.77 -14.74
C LEU A 159 -16.24 5.14 -14.82
N LYS A 160 -16.83 5.61 -13.72
CA LYS A 160 -18.23 6.06 -13.69
C LYS A 160 -18.47 7.32 -14.50
N GLU A 161 -17.53 8.27 -14.53
CA GLU A 161 -17.62 9.49 -15.35
C GLU A 161 -17.64 9.16 -16.85
N ILE A 162 -16.82 8.20 -17.30
CA ILE A 162 -16.65 7.86 -18.72
C ILE A 162 -17.74 6.88 -19.22
N PHE A 163 -18.06 5.86 -18.41
CA PHE A 163 -18.89 4.71 -18.80
C PHE A 163 -20.25 4.63 -18.10
N GLY A 164 -20.55 5.53 -17.17
CA GLY A 164 -21.81 5.52 -16.40
C GLY A 164 -21.93 4.25 -15.53
N GLU A 165 -23.11 3.63 -15.53
CA GLU A 165 -23.35 2.42 -14.72
C GLU A 165 -22.46 1.23 -15.13
N CYS A 166 -22.07 1.10 -16.40
CA CYS A 166 -21.12 0.06 -16.83
C CYS A 166 -19.69 0.30 -16.31
N GLY A 167 -19.38 1.48 -15.78
CA GLY A 167 -18.13 1.76 -15.05
C GLY A 167 -18.18 1.38 -13.57
N THR A 168 -19.33 0.93 -13.05
CA THR A 168 -19.48 0.51 -11.65
C THR A 168 -19.13 -0.96 -11.52
N THR A 169 -17.95 -1.25 -10.95
CA THR A 169 -17.46 -2.62 -10.74
C THR A 169 -18.18 -3.28 -9.56
N ARG A 170 -18.27 -4.62 -9.56
CA ARG A 170 -18.88 -5.42 -8.48
C ARG A 170 -18.00 -6.60 -8.01
N VAL A 171 -16.82 -6.73 -8.60
CA VAL A 171 -15.89 -7.84 -8.39
C VAL A 171 -14.51 -7.29 -8.14
N GLY A 172 -13.87 -7.74 -7.07
CA GLY A 172 -12.48 -7.44 -6.75
C GLY A 172 -11.56 -8.48 -7.37
N TRP A 173 -10.40 -8.04 -7.84
CA TRP A 173 -9.37 -8.85 -8.45
C TRP A 173 -8.04 -8.49 -7.82
N GLN A 174 -7.62 -9.29 -6.83
CA GLN A 174 -6.39 -9.13 -6.06
C GLN A 174 -5.51 -10.36 -6.30
N ILE A 175 -4.92 -10.40 -7.49
CA ILE A 175 -4.09 -11.53 -7.91
C ILE A 175 -2.67 -11.46 -7.38
N ASP A 176 -2.15 -10.25 -7.14
CA ASP A 176 -0.74 -10.04 -6.82
C ASP A 176 -0.38 -9.49 -5.43
N PRO A 177 -1.27 -8.90 -4.60
CA PRO A 177 -0.93 -8.59 -3.21
C PRO A 177 -0.41 -9.82 -2.45
N PHE A 178 0.61 -9.63 -1.62
CA PHE A 178 1.39 -10.72 -1.02
C PHE A 178 0.71 -11.26 0.26
N GLY A 179 -0.51 -11.78 0.09
CA GLY A 179 -1.48 -12.07 1.15
C GLY A 179 -2.58 -11.02 1.18
N HIS A 180 -3.73 -11.39 1.76
CA HIS A 180 -4.98 -10.63 1.62
C HIS A 180 -5.60 -10.30 2.98
N SER A 181 -6.13 -9.09 3.15
CA SER A 181 -6.61 -8.58 4.43
C SER A 181 -8.12 -8.73 4.58
N ARG A 182 -8.54 -8.99 5.83
CA ARG A 182 -9.96 -9.02 6.17
C ARG A 182 -10.60 -7.64 5.97
N GLU A 183 -9.91 -6.56 6.34
CA GLU A 183 -10.45 -5.20 6.18
C GLU A 183 -10.60 -4.80 4.70
N PHE A 184 -9.73 -5.24 3.79
CA PHE A 184 -9.91 -4.95 2.36
C PHE A 184 -11.19 -5.60 1.81
N ALA A 185 -11.43 -6.87 2.14
CA ALA A 185 -12.70 -7.53 1.83
C ALA A 185 -13.91 -6.83 2.47
N SER A 186 -13.77 -6.32 3.70
CA SER A 186 -14.80 -5.54 4.40
C SER A 186 -15.13 -4.23 3.67
N LEU A 187 -14.10 -3.50 3.24
CA LEU A 187 -14.24 -2.26 2.47
C LEU A 187 -14.91 -2.51 1.11
N LEU A 188 -14.50 -3.55 0.38
CA LEU A 188 -15.13 -3.93 -0.88
C LEU A 188 -16.63 -4.26 -0.70
N ALA A 189 -16.99 -5.06 0.32
CA ALA A 189 -18.39 -5.37 0.60
C ALA A 189 -19.20 -4.09 0.92
N GLN A 190 -18.63 -3.14 1.67
CA GLN A 190 -19.25 -1.83 1.93
C GLN A 190 -19.37 -0.95 0.66
N MET A 191 -18.46 -1.10 -0.30
CA MET A 191 -18.52 -0.46 -1.62
C MET A 191 -19.52 -1.14 -2.59
N GLY A 192 -20.18 -2.24 -2.18
CA GLY A 192 -21.18 -2.95 -2.98
C GLY A 192 -20.63 -4.07 -3.86
N PHE A 193 -19.39 -4.51 -3.62
CA PHE A 193 -18.80 -5.67 -4.28
C PHE A 193 -19.38 -6.97 -3.72
N GLN A 194 -19.50 -7.97 -4.59
CA GLN A 194 -20.15 -9.26 -4.30
C GLN A 194 -19.15 -10.42 -4.23
N GLY A 195 -17.95 -10.25 -4.79
CA GLY A 195 -16.88 -11.23 -4.70
C GLY A 195 -15.49 -10.66 -4.92
N LEU A 196 -14.48 -11.45 -4.52
CA LEU A 196 -13.06 -11.09 -4.54
C LEU A 196 -12.22 -12.31 -4.95
N TYR A 197 -11.46 -12.16 -6.04
CA TYR A 197 -10.54 -13.17 -6.54
C TYR A 197 -9.14 -12.97 -5.95
N LEU A 198 -8.53 -14.07 -5.53
CA LEU A 198 -7.28 -14.12 -4.77
C LEU A 198 -6.25 -14.99 -5.50
N GLY A 199 -5.03 -14.48 -5.68
CA GLY A 199 -3.90 -15.26 -6.19
C GLY A 199 -3.04 -15.86 -5.08
N ARG A 200 -2.45 -15.00 -4.24
CA ARG A 200 -1.35 -15.34 -3.32
C ARG A 200 -1.83 -15.63 -1.89
N ILE A 201 -2.25 -16.88 -1.66
CA ILE A 201 -2.46 -17.43 -0.31
C ILE A 201 -1.31 -18.37 0.10
N ASP A 202 -1.16 -18.62 1.40
CA ASP A 202 -0.14 -19.53 1.95
C ASP A 202 -0.18 -20.91 1.26
N TYR A 203 0.98 -21.45 0.91
CA TYR A 203 1.07 -22.72 0.16
C TYR A 203 0.42 -23.91 0.88
N GLN A 204 0.40 -23.93 2.22
CA GLN A 204 -0.27 -24.96 3.01
C GLN A 204 -1.79 -24.75 3.05
N ASP A 205 -2.26 -23.50 3.15
CA ASP A 205 -3.69 -23.18 3.01
C ASP A 205 -4.19 -23.58 1.61
N LYS A 206 -3.40 -23.28 0.56
CA LYS A 206 -3.70 -23.68 -0.81
C LYS A 206 -3.85 -25.19 -0.93
N SER A 207 -2.87 -25.98 -0.48
CA SER A 207 -2.98 -27.45 -0.50
C SER A 207 -4.14 -27.98 0.35
N HIS A 208 -4.46 -27.34 1.48
CA HIS A 208 -5.61 -27.70 2.30
C HIS A 208 -6.94 -27.46 1.57
N ARG A 209 -7.08 -26.30 0.92
CA ARG A 209 -8.28 -25.92 0.15
C ARG A 209 -8.48 -26.78 -1.08
N GLU A 210 -7.40 -27.14 -1.78
CA GLU A 210 -7.43 -28.08 -2.89
C GLU A 210 -7.90 -29.47 -2.43
N ALA A 211 -7.37 -29.98 -1.32
CA ALA A 211 -7.75 -31.28 -0.75
C ALA A 211 -9.20 -31.32 -0.20
N THR A 212 -9.70 -30.20 0.32
CA THR A 212 -11.04 -30.09 0.94
C THR A 212 -12.12 -29.51 0.03
N ARG A 213 -11.75 -29.07 -1.18
CA ARG A 213 -12.63 -28.37 -2.15
C ARG A 213 -13.20 -27.05 -1.64
N THR A 214 -12.39 -26.28 -0.91
CA THR A 214 -12.76 -24.99 -0.29
C THR A 214 -12.02 -23.79 -0.92
N MET A 215 -11.76 -23.89 -2.22
CA MET A 215 -11.23 -22.80 -3.05
C MET A 215 -12.22 -21.63 -3.19
N GLU A 216 -13.51 -21.90 -3.02
CA GLU A 216 -14.63 -20.95 -3.05
C GLU A 216 -15.27 -20.92 -1.65
N PHE A 217 -15.50 -19.72 -1.11
CA PHE A 217 -15.95 -19.54 0.29
C PHE A 217 -16.74 -18.24 0.49
N ASN A 218 -17.65 -18.24 1.47
CA ASN A 218 -18.27 -17.03 1.99
C ASN A 218 -17.30 -16.34 2.95
N TRP A 219 -16.82 -15.14 2.61
CA TRP A 219 -15.97 -14.36 3.50
C TRP A 219 -16.82 -13.44 4.38
N GLU A 220 -16.86 -13.73 5.67
CA GLU A 220 -17.42 -12.85 6.70
C GLU A 220 -16.31 -11.88 7.15
N ALA A 221 -16.26 -10.72 6.49
CA ALA A 221 -15.09 -9.85 6.49
C ALA A 221 -15.06 -8.84 7.65
N SER A 222 -15.99 -8.88 8.60
CA SER A 222 -15.95 -8.04 9.81
C SER A 222 -16.82 -8.64 10.89
N GLU A 223 -16.30 -8.64 12.13
CA GLU A 223 -17.08 -9.01 13.31
C GLU A 223 -18.04 -7.88 13.72
N SER A 224 -17.68 -6.62 13.44
CA SER A 224 -18.47 -5.43 13.77
C SER A 224 -19.57 -5.12 12.75
N LEU A 225 -19.44 -5.59 11.50
CA LEU A 225 -20.31 -5.28 10.38
C LEU A 225 -20.88 -6.56 9.74
N PRO A 226 -21.99 -7.13 10.24
CA PRO A 226 -22.56 -8.39 9.72
C PRO A 226 -22.99 -8.40 8.24
N ARG A 227 -23.02 -7.24 7.58
CA ARG A 227 -23.28 -7.08 6.15
C ARG A 227 -22.01 -7.01 5.30
N ALA A 228 -20.83 -6.91 5.90
CA ALA A 228 -19.54 -6.97 5.21
C ALA A 228 -19.22 -8.42 4.84
N ARG A 229 -19.91 -8.93 3.82
CA ARG A 229 -19.81 -10.30 3.34
C ARG A 229 -19.69 -10.32 1.82
N LEU A 230 -18.79 -11.15 1.30
CA LEU A 230 -18.60 -11.36 -0.14
C LEU A 230 -18.13 -12.80 -0.42
N THR A 231 -18.21 -13.22 -1.68
CA THR A 231 -17.67 -14.52 -2.11
C THR A 231 -16.17 -14.41 -2.36
N GLY A 232 -15.34 -15.17 -1.64
CA GLY A 232 -13.92 -15.29 -1.91
C GLY A 232 -13.64 -16.45 -2.88
N ILE A 233 -12.79 -16.21 -3.87
CA ILE A 233 -12.37 -17.22 -4.87
C ILE A 233 -10.84 -17.26 -4.92
N VAL A 234 -10.23 -18.34 -4.45
CA VAL A 234 -8.81 -18.60 -4.70
C VAL A 234 -8.68 -19.15 -6.13
N LEU A 235 -7.80 -18.55 -6.92
CA LEU A 235 -7.54 -18.98 -8.29
C LEU A 235 -6.71 -20.28 -8.34
N ALA A 236 -6.89 -21.08 -9.39
CA ALA A 236 -6.29 -22.40 -9.48
C ALA A 236 -4.76 -22.35 -9.63
N ASN A 237 -4.24 -21.43 -10.44
CA ASN A 237 -2.84 -21.38 -10.87
C ASN A 237 -2.22 -19.99 -10.66
N ASN A 238 -2.39 -19.46 -9.45
CA ASN A 238 -2.14 -18.06 -9.14
C ASN A 238 -2.93 -17.19 -10.15
N TYR A 239 -2.28 -16.47 -11.05
CA TYR A 239 -2.94 -15.71 -12.12
C TYR A 239 -2.40 -16.01 -13.53
N SER A 240 -1.67 -17.11 -13.71
CA SER A 240 -1.04 -17.49 -14.98
C SER A 240 -1.94 -18.39 -15.83
N PRO A 241 -1.75 -18.46 -17.16
CA PRO A 241 -2.32 -19.52 -17.98
C PRO A 241 -1.87 -20.90 -17.50
N PRO A 242 -2.60 -21.98 -17.85
CA PRO A 242 -2.12 -23.34 -17.66
C PRO A 242 -0.69 -23.51 -18.22
N PRO A 243 0.19 -24.29 -17.56
CA PRO A 243 1.54 -24.52 -18.05
C PRO A 243 1.55 -25.04 -19.50
N GLY A 244 2.32 -24.40 -20.37
CA GLY A 244 2.33 -24.71 -21.80
C GLY A 244 1.29 -23.93 -22.63
N PHE A 245 0.55 -22.97 -22.07
CA PHE A 245 -0.48 -22.18 -22.78
C PHE A 245 -0.28 -20.66 -22.65
N CYS A 246 0.97 -20.21 -22.54
CA CYS A 246 1.31 -18.79 -22.67
C CYS A 246 1.53 -18.40 -24.13
N PHE A 247 0.60 -17.65 -24.71
CA PHE A 247 0.65 -17.24 -26.11
C PHE A 247 1.25 -15.84 -26.34
N ASP A 248 2.01 -15.29 -25.37
CA ASP A 248 2.60 -13.96 -25.49
C ASP A 248 3.88 -13.92 -26.34
N GLU A 249 4.36 -12.73 -26.67
CA GLU A 249 5.53 -12.49 -27.54
C GLU A 249 6.82 -13.08 -26.95
N PHE A 250 6.96 -13.05 -25.62
CA PHE A 250 8.16 -13.55 -24.90
C PHE A 250 7.99 -14.95 -24.30
N CYS A 251 6.90 -15.64 -24.63
CA CYS A 251 6.66 -17.02 -24.22
C CYS A 251 7.13 -18.01 -25.30
N ASN A 252 7.63 -19.16 -24.84
CA ASN A 252 8.22 -20.22 -25.67
C ASN A 252 7.23 -21.39 -25.92
N ASP A 253 5.94 -21.21 -25.63
CA ASP A 253 4.93 -22.24 -25.83
C ASP A 253 4.42 -22.21 -27.28
N ASP A 254 4.30 -23.38 -27.91
CA ASP A 254 3.91 -23.48 -29.32
C ASP A 254 2.48 -22.96 -29.57
N PRO A 255 2.22 -22.30 -30.72
CA PRO A 255 0.85 -22.00 -31.13
C PRO A 255 0.06 -23.27 -31.41
N ILE A 256 -1.26 -23.15 -31.43
CA ILE A 256 -2.18 -24.23 -31.79
C ILE A 256 -2.37 -24.23 -33.30
N VAL A 257 -1.90 -25.30 -33.95
CA VAL A 257 -2.06 -25.54 -35.39
C VAL A 257 -3.25 -26.47 -35.60
N GLU A 258 -4.32 -25.93 -36.18
CA GLU A 258 -5.58 -26.66 -36.42
C GLU A 258 -5.65 -27.34 -37.80
N ASP A 259 -4.74 -27.00 -38.72
CA ASP A 259 -4.72 -27.55 -40.09
C ASP A 259 -4.19 -29.00 -40.10
N PRO A 260 -5.04 -30.01 -40.43
CA PRO A 260 -4.62 -31.41 -40.45
C PRO A 260 -3.63 -31.78 -41.57
N GLU A 261 -3.44 -30.92 -42.57
CA GLU A 261 -2.49 -31.12 -43.66
C GLU A 261 -1.10 -30.52 -43.36
N ALA A 262 -0.97 -29.71 -42.30
CA ALA A 262 0.29 -29.12 -41.89
C ALA A 262 1.21 -30.14 -41.18
N GLU A 263 2.51 -30.12 -41.50
CA GLU A 263 3.52 -30.96 -40.84
C GLU A 263 3.59 -30.70 -39.31
N GLU A 264 3.27 -29.48 -38.89
CA GLU A 264 3.25 -29.01 -37.49
C GLU A 264 1.86 -29.17 -36.80
N TYR A 265 0.95 -29.98 -37.36
CA TYR A 265 -0.41 -30.17 -36.83
C TYR A 265 -0.39 -30.68 -35.38
N ASN A 266 -0.82 -29.84 -34.43
CA ASN A 266 -0.73 -30.13 -33.00
C ASN A 266 -2.06 -29.97 -32.24
N GLY A 267 -3.12 -29.46 -32.87
CA GLY A 267 -4.40 -29.12 -32.24
C GLY A 267 -4.97 -30.15 -31.25
N PRO A 268 -5.14 -31.44 -31.64
CA PRO A 268 -5.62 -32.49 -30.76
C PRO A 268 -4.72 -32.70 -29.53
N LYS A 269 -3.39 -32.66 -29.73
CA LYS A 269 -2.43 -32.85 -28.65
C LYS A 269 -2.47 -31.67 -27.65
N ARG A 270 -2.58 -30.44 -28.16
CA ARG A 270 -2.76 -29.24 -27.31
C ARG A 270 -4.08 -29.30 -26.54
N ALA A 271 -5.17 -29.79 -27.16
CA ALA A 271 -6.45 -30.00 -26.48
C ALA A 271 -6.35 -31.06 -25.37
N GLU A 272 -5.69 -32.19 -25.61
CA GLU A 272 -5.45 -33.23 -24.59
C GLU A 272 -4.66 -32.70 -23.38
N ASP A 273 -3.59 -31.93 -23.63
CA ASP A 273 -2.75 -31.39 -22.56
C ASP A 273 -3.50 -30.34 -21.72
N PHE A 274 -4.30 -29.48 -22.35
CA PHE A 274 -5.18 -28.55 -21.65
C PHE A 274 -6.23 -29.31 -20.82
N MET A 275 -6.87 -30.30 -21.42
CA MET A 275 -7.91 -31.12 -20.78
C MET A 275 -7.37 -31.93 -19.60
N LYS A 276 -6.13 -32.42 -19.68
CA LYS A 276 -5.43 -33.09 -18.57
C LYS A 276 -5.23 -32.14 -17.39
N TRP A 277 -4.71 -30.93 -17.64
CA TRP A 277 -4.54 -29.92 -16.59
C TRP A 277 -5.88 -29.48 -16.00
N LEU A 278 -6.88 -29.25 -16.84
CA LEU A 278 -8.21 -28.84 -16.42
C LEU A 278 -8.88 -29.91 -15.55
N THR A 279 -8.76 -31.19 -15.93
CA THR A 279 -9.32 -32.32 -15.17
C THR A 279 -8.67 -32.46 -13.79
N ASP A 280 -7.36 -32.21 -13.67
CA ASP A 280 -6.67 -32.14 -12.37
C ASP A 280 -7.27 -31.04 -11.48
N LYS A 281 -7.29 -29.79 -11.98
CA LYS A 281 -7.73 -28.62 -11.18
C LYS A 281 -9.23 -28.55 -10.93
N ALA A 282 -10.07 -29.08 -11.83
CA ALA A 282 -11.52 -29.15 -11.68
C ALA A 282 -11.97 -29.90 -10.41
N ASN A 283 -11.13 -30.80 -9.88
CA ASN A 283 -11.42 -31.56 -8.67
C ASN A 283 -11.34 -30.73 -7.37
N PHE A 284 -10.74 -29.54 -7.42
CA PHE A 284 -10.57 -28.64 -6.27
C PHE A 284 -11.72 -27.64 -6.09
N TYR A 285 -12.64 -27.59 -7.06
CA TYR A 285 -13.80 -26.69 -7.07
C TYR A 285 -15.09 -27.48 -6.89
N ALA A 286 -16.03 -26.89 -6.14
CA ALA A 286 -17.28 -27.55 -5.78
C ALA A 286 -18.28 -27.58 -6.94
N THR A 287 -18.25 -26.57 -7.81
CA THR A 287 -19.22 -26.39 -8.90
C THR A 287 -18.82 -27.12 -10.20
N ASN A 288 -19.71 -27.04 -11.20
CA ASN A 288 -19.44 -27.46 -12.59
C ASN A 288 -18.96 -26.29 -13.47
N ASN A 289 -18.61 -25.16 -12.86
CA ASN A 289 -18.00 -24.03 -13.50
C ASN A 289 -16.53 -23.97 -13.08
N PHE A 290 -15.63 -23.57 -13.98
CA PHE A 290 -14.22 -23.38 -13.66
C PHE A 290 -13.65 -22.17 -14.40
N LEU A 291 -13.04 -21.23 -13.68
CA LEU A 291 -12.39 -20.06 -14.28
C LEU A 291 -10.93 -20.35 -14.63
N VAL A 292 -10.53 -20.00 -15.85
CA VAL A 292 -9.15 -20.06 -16.33
C VAL A 292 -8.66 -18.65 -16.62
N THR A 293 -7.67 -18.21 -15.86
CA THR A 293 -6.89 -16.99 -16.14
C THR A 293 -6.01 -17.23 -17.37
N MET A 294 -6.32 -16.56 -18.49
CA MET A 294 -5.47 -16.60 -19.68
C MET A 294 -4.75 -15.26 -19.79
N GLY A 295 -3.75 -15.05 -18.94
CA GLY A 295 -3.04 -13.78 -18.79
C GLY A 295 -1.86 -13.90 -17.84
N ASN A 296 -1.01 -12.88 -17.80
CA ASN A 296 0.13 -12.77 -16.89
C ASN A 296 0.63 -11.31 -16.88
N ASP A 297 1.74 -11.03 -16.19
CA ASP A 297 2.47 -9.77 -16.20
C ASP A 297 2.66 -9.22 -17.63
N PHE A 298 1.98 -8.12 -17.94
CA PHE A 298 2.10 -7.35 -19.18
C PHE A 298 1.91 -8.13 -20.50
N ASN A 299 1.16 -9.22 -20.46
CA ASN A 299 0.74 -9.96 -21.64
C ASN A 299 -0.23 -9.14 -22.52
N TYR A 300 -0.57 -9.66 -23.70
CA TYR A 300 -1.47 -9.06 -24.70
C TYR A 300 -0.92 -7.78 -25.35
N GLN A 301 0.39 -7.54 -25.36
CA GLN A 301 0.98 -6.52 -26.26
C GLN A 301 0.70 -6.83 -27.73
N ASN A 302 0.55 -8.11 -28.05
CA ASN A 302 0.02 -8.64 -29.30
C ASN A 302 -1.23 -9.49 -29.00
N ALA A 303 -2.36 -8.84 -28.74
CA ALA A 303 -3.61 -9.54 -28.43
C ALA A 303 -4.07 -10.50 -29.53
N HIS A 304 -3.72 -10.24 -30.80
CA HIS A 304 -4.05 -11.12 -31.93
C HIS A 304 -3.45 -12.52 -31.76
N LYS A 305 -2.18 -12.61 -31.32
CA LYS A 305 -1.49 -13.88 -31.05
C LYS A 305 -2.23 -14.67 -29.96
N TRP A 306 -2.66 -14.02 -28.89
CA TRP A 306 -3.45 -14.66 -27.84
C TRP A 306 -4.82 -15.12 -28.33
N MET A 307 -5.64 -14.21 -28.84
CA MET A 307 -7.03 -14.49 -29.18
C MET A 307 -7.15 -15.58 -30.26
N THR A 308 -6.29 -15.56 -31.27
CA THR A 308 -6.25 -16.62 -32.30
C THR A 308 -6.01 -18.02 -31.71
N ASN A 309 -5.10 -18.12 -30.73
CA ASN A 309 -4.81 -19.39 -30.05
C ASN A 309 -5.93 -19.80 -29.08
N LEU A 310 -6.60 -18.85 -28.41
CA LEU A 310 -7.77 -19.14 -27.59
C LEU A 310 -8.96 -19.63 -28.45
N ASP A 311 -9.19 -19.01 -29.61
CA ASP A 311 -10.21 -19.41 -30.56
C ASP A 311 -9.95 -20.84 -31.08
N ALA A 312 -8.68 -21.16 -31.41
CA ALA A 312 -8.24 -22.48 -31.82
C ALA A 312 -8.39 -23.55 -30.72
N LEU A 313 -8.04 -23.21 -29.47
CA LEU A 313 -8.21 -24.08 -28.31
C LEU A 313 -9.69 -24.43 -28.09
N MET A 314 -10.57 -23.43 -28.16
CA MET A 314 -12.00 -23.63 -27.99
C MET A 314 -12.60 -24.48 -29.11
N ARG A 315 -12.21 -24.28 -30.37
CA ARG A 315 -12.61 -25.15 -31.50
C ARG A 315 -12.09 -26.58 -31.36
N SER A 316 -10.91 -26.75 -30.77
CA SER A 316 -10.27 -28.07 -30.55
C SER A 316 -10.86 -28.86 -29.36
N ILE A 317 -11.70 -28.25 -28.53
CA ILE A 317 -12.35 -28.90 -27.37
C ILE A 317 -13.88 -28.93 -27.49
N ASN A 318 -14.51 -27.82 -27.86
CA ASN A 318 -15.97 -27.71 -27.87
C ASN A 318 -16.61 -28.68 -28.88
N GLY A 319 -17.51 -29.54 -28.39
CA GLY A 319 -18.18 -30.55 -29.21
C GLY A 319 -17.30 -31.73 -29.63
N LYS A 320 -16.08 -31.87 -29.10
CA LYS A 320 -15.13 -32.96 -29.44
C LYS A 320 -15.20 -34.18 -28.51
N GLY A 321 -16.20 -34.25 -27.64
CA GLY A 321 -16.46 -35.42 -26.78
C GLY A 321 -15.70 -35.45 -25.45
N TYR A 322 -14.89 -34.43 -25.14
CA TYR A 322 -14.23 -34.31 -23.82
C TYR A 322 -15.24 -34.16 -22.67
N GLN A 323 -14.94 -34.80 -21.54
CA GLN A 323 -15.81 -34.80 -20.35
C GLN A 323 -15.03 -34.57 -19.05
N ILE A 324 -15.66 -33.89 -18.10
CA ILE A 324 -15.19 -33.71 -16.72
C ILE A 324 -16.35 -34.01 -15.77
N LYS A 325 -16.10 -34.80 -14.72
CA LYS A 325 -17.13 -35.26 -13.75
C LYS A 325 -18.36 -35.93 -14.45
N GLY A 326 -18.16 -36.52 -15.63
CA GLY A 326 -19.20 -37.14 -16.46
C GLY A 326 -20.03 -36.18 -17.33
N LEU A 327 -19.72 -34.88 -17.32
CA LEU A 327 -20.41 -33.86 -18.12
C LEU A 327 -19.56 -33.46 -19.34
N PRO A 328 -20.17 -33.21 -20.52
CA PRO A 328 -19.46 -32.64 -21.66
C PRO A 328 -18.84 -31.28 -21.33
N VAL A 329 -17.60 -31.06 -21.75
CA VAL A 329 -16.89 -29.79 -21.51
C VAL A 329 -17.25 -28.75 -22.56
N ARG A 330 -17.44 -27.50 -22.09
CA ARG A 330 -17.68 -26.33 -22.94
C ARG A 330 -16.84 -25.14 -22.45
N LEU A 331 -15.88 -24.70 -23.27
CA LEU A 331 -15.13 -23.46 -23.08
C LEU A 331 -15.91 -22.27 -23.66
N VAL A 332 -15.93 -21.16 -22.95
CA VAL A 332 -16.54 -19.90 -23.36
C VAL A 332 -15.66 -18.72 -22.96
N TYR A 333 -15.56 -17.69 -23.81
CA TYR A 333 -15.11 -16.38 -23.36
C TYR A 333 -16.03 -15.86 -22.25
N SER A 334 -15.43 -15.40 -21.16
CA SER A 334 -16.13 -14.97 -19.95
C SER A 334 -15.37 -13.82 -19.29
N THR A 335 -15.97 -13.28 -18.24
CA THR A 335 -15.34 -12.35 -17.31
C THR A 335 -15.46 -12.86 -15.87
N PRO A 336 -14.78 -12.23 -14.89
CA PRO A 336 -14.94 -12.56 -13.48
C PRO A 336 -16.36 -12.35 -12.94
N SER A 337 -17.08 -11.30 -13.36
CA SER A 337 -18.49 -11.11 -12.96
C SER A 337 -19.40 -12.25 -13.45
N CYS A 338 -19.16 -12.78 -14.65
CA CYS A 338 -19.94 -13.89 -15.18
C CYS A 338 -19.69 -15.22 -14.47
N TYR A 339 -18.46 -15.47 -14.00
CA TYR A 339 -18.18 -16.64 -13.15
C TYR A 339 -18.80 -16.49 -11.77
N LEU A 340 -18.63 -15.32 -11.13
CA LEU A 340 -19.22 -15.06 -9.80
C LEU A 340 -20.74 -15.26 -9.82
N ALA A 341 -21.42 -14.75 -10.83
CA ALA A 341 -22.88 -14.82 -10.96
C ALA A 341 -23.43 -16.25 -10.97
N VAL A 342 -22.65 -17.25 -11.44
CA VAL A 342 -23.09 -18.66 -11.49
C VAL A 342 -22.65 -19.49 -10.29
N ILE A 343 -21.77 -18.97 -9.43
CA ILE A 343 -21.32 -19.65 -8.20
C ILE A 343 -21.88 -19.05 -6.91
N GLN A 344 -22.23 -17.75 -6.87
CA GLN A 344 -22.54 -17.02 -5.62
C GLN A 344 -23.71 -17.61 -4.80
N ASP A 345 -24.67 -18.27 -5.45
CA ASP A 345 -25.83 -18.89 -4.80
C ASP A 345 -25.56 -20.35 -4.34
N GLN A 346 -24.35 -20.86 -4.55
CA GLN A 346 -23.96 -22.22 -4.16
C GLN A 346 -23.58 -22.31 -2.67
N LYS A 347 -23.77 -23.49 -2.08
CA LYS A 347 -23.41 -23.72 -0.69
C LYS A 347 -21.89 -23.83 -0.53
N MET A 348 -21.27 -22.78 0.02
CA MET A 348 -19.83 -22.72 0.32
C MET A 348 -19.54 -22.77 1.83
N VAL A 349 -18.27 -22.96 2.20
CA VAL A 349 -17.78 -22.83 3.58
C VAL A 349 -17.63 -21.34 3.96
N ASN A 350 -17.64 -21.02 5.26
CA ASN A 350 -17.42 -19.65 5.73
C ASN A 350 -15.96 -19.45 6.18
N LYS A 351 -15.41 -18.25 5.95
CA LYS A 351 -14.11 -17.75 6.46
C LYS A 351 -14.33 -16.45 7.23
N THR A 352 -13.65 -16.25 8.36
CA THR A 352 -13.82 -15.06 9.24
C THR A 352 -12.50 -14.32 9.54
N ASP A 353 -11.36 -14.89 9.18
CA ASP A 353 -10.00 -14.38 9.38
C ASP A 353 -9.45 -13.75 8.08
N ASP A 354 -8.15 -13.41 8.06
CA ASP A 354 -7.42 -12.91 6.89
C ASP A 354 -6.54 -14.00 6.25
N PHE A 355 -5.71 -13.63 5.27
CA PHE A 355 -4.73 -14.52 4.63
C PHE A 355 -3.28 -14.11 4.94
N PHE A 356 -3.03 -13.64 6.17
CA PHE A 356 -1.68 -13.25 6.62
C PHE A 356 -1.10 -14.19 7.69
N PRO A 357 0.24 -14.31 7.74
CA PRO A 357 1.19 -13.95 6.69
C PRO A 357 1.16 -14.94 5.50
N TYR A 358 1.46 -14.45 4.31
CA TYR A 358 1.67 -15.28 3.11
C TYR A 358 3.04 -15.97 3.13
N ALA A 359 3.07 -17.24 2.73
CA ALA A 359 4.28 -17.96 2.38
C ALA A 359 4.14 -18.68 1.04
N SER A 360 5.12 -18.51 0.15
CA SER A 360 5.17 -19.19 -1.15
C SER A 360 5.81 -20.57 -1.08
N ASP A 361 6.69 -20.80 -0.09
CA ASP A 361 7.38 -22.08 0.17
C ASP A 361 7.83 -22.14 1.65
N PRO A 362 8.32 -23.29 2.17
CA PRO A 362 8.61 -23.49 3.60
C PRO A 362 9.60 -22.49 4.23
N HIS A 363 10.39 -21.79 3.43
CA HIS A 363 11.43 -20.84 3.86
C HIS A 363 11.24 -19.44 3.26
N ALA A 364 10.05 -19.17 2.74
CA ALA A 364 9.70 -17.93 2.05
C ALA A 364 8.41 -17.34 2.64
N TYR A 365 8.49 -16.82 3.88
CA TYR A 365 7.44 -15.98 4.46
C TYR A 365 7.64 -14.53 4.00
N TRP A 366 6.62 -13.97 3.37
CA TRP A 366 6.64 -12.62 2.77
C TRP A 366 6.30 -11.58 3.84
N THR A 367 7.03 -11.59 4.96
CA THR A 367 6.79 -10.69 6.11
C THR A 367 7.85 -9.59 6.23
N GLY A 368 8.85 -9.58 5.34
CA GLY A 368 9.87 -8.54 5.27
C GLY A 368 9.35 -7.23 4.67
N TYR A 369 8.46 -7.31 3.67
CA TYR A 369 7.90 -6.14 3.01
C TYR A 369 7.01 -5.28 3.93
N PHE A 370 6.50 -5.86 5.03
CA PHE A 370 5.80 -5.12 6.08
C PHE A 370 6.64 -3.97 6.64
N THR A 371 7.97 -4.04 6.53
CA THR A 371 8.91 -2.99 6.99
C THR A 371 9.80 -2.43 5.87
N SER A 372 9.96 -3.11 4.73
CA SER A 372 10.84 -2.66 3.64
C SER A 372 10.56 -1.21 3.20
N ARG A 373 11.61 -0.42 3.01
CA ARG A 373 11.56 1.04 2.71
C ARG A 373 10.69 1.87 3.69
N PRO A 374 10.96 1.85 5.00
CA PRO A 374 10.08 2.49 6.00
C PRO A 374 10.07 4.02 5.91
N ALA A 375 11.06 4.65 5.27
CA ALA A 375 11.02 6.08 4.96
C ALA A 375 9.93 6.42 3.91
N PHE A 376 9.68 5.56 2.92
CA PHE A 376 8.61 5.77 1.94
C PHE A 376 7.22 5.50 2.54
N LYS A 377 7.10 4.45 3.36
CA LYS A 377 5.87 4.17 4.14
C LYS A 377 5.43 5.35 5.03
N TYR A 378 6.39 6.06 5.62
CA TYR A 378 6.11 7.30 6.35
C TYR A 378 5.72 8.46 5.44
N LEU A 379 6.46 8.67 4.33
CA LEU A 379 6.13 9.72 3.37
C LEU A 379 4.70 9.56 2.84
N ASP A 380 4.24 8.33 2.60
CA ASP A 380 2.85 8.01 2.28
C ASP A 380 1.88 8.48 3.38
N ARG A 381 2.07 8.06 4.63
CA ARG A 381 1.19 8.44 5.76
C ARG A 381 1.16 9.95 6.00
N PHE A 382 2.34 10.58 6.05
CA PHE A 382 2.50 12.02 6.17
C PHE A 382 1.78 12.77 5.04
N SER A 383 1.99 12.33 3.80
CA SER A 383 1.39 13.00 2.62
C SER A 383 -0.11 12.77 2.51
N ASN A 384 -0.61 11.61 2.93
CA ASN A 384 -2.05 11.35 3.02
C ASN A 384 -2.71 12.21 4.12
N ASN A 385 -2.09 12.39 5.28
CA ASN A 385 -2.57 13.31 6.31
C ASN A 385 -2.61 14.77 5.78
N TRP A 386 -1.56 15.20 5.07
CA TRP A 386 -1.54 16.48 4.36
C TRP A 386 -2.63 16.61 3.31
N PHE A 387 -2.89 15.56 2.54
CA PHE A 387 -3.94 15.55 1.52
C PHE A 387 -5.33 15.71 2.16
N GLN A 388 -5.62 15.01 3.27
CA GLN A 388 -6.89 15.17 3.99
C GLN A 388 -7.04 16.59 4.56
N ALA A 389 -6.05 17.06 5.33
CA ALA A 389 -6.08 18.38 5.94
C ALA A 389 -6.26 19.50 4.89
N THR A 390 -5.55 19.39 3.76
CA THR A 390 -5.65 20.35 2.66
C THR A 390 -6.99 20.26 1.93
N THR A 391 -7.56 19.05 1.78
CA THR A 391 -8.89 18.87 1.19
C THR A 391 -9.97 19.50 2.06
N GLN A 392 -9.90 19.32 3.38
CA GLN A 392 -10.80 19.98 4.35
C GLN A 392 -10.69 21.51 4.26
N LEU A 393 -9.46 22.06 4.34
CA LEU A 393 -9.21 23.51 4.21
C LEU A 393 -9.77 24.05 2.88
N ALA A 394 -9.49 23.40 1.75
CA ALA A 394 -9.97 23.82 0.43
C ALA A 394 -11.50 23.77 0.30
N ALA A 395 -12.15 22.78 0.93
CA ALA A 395 -13.61 22.66 0.98
C ALA A 395 -14.24 23.77 1.84
N MET A 396 -13.71 24.03 3.05
CA MET A 396 -14.17 25.12 3.92
C MET A 396 -13.97 26.49 3.25
N ALA A 397 -12.83 26.70 2.59
CA ALA A 397 -12.52 27.89 1.80
C ALA A 397 -13.28 27.98 0.46
N ARG A 398 -14.10 26.97 0.10
CA ARG A 398 -14.89 26.88 -1.13
C ARG A 398 -14.08 27.11 -2.41
N LEU A 399 -12.85 26.60 -2.46
CA LEU A 399 -11.95 26.84 -3.61
C LEU A 399 -12.41 26.17 -4.92
N GLY A 400 -13.34 25.21 -4.86
CA GLY A 400 -13.77 24.38 -5.99
C GLY A 400 -12.95 23.09 -6.14
N PRO A 401 -13.30 22.23 -7.12
CA PRO A 401 -12.62 20.96 -7.37
C PRO A 401 -11.28 21.13 -8.08
N GLY A 402 -10.49 20.05 -8.17
CA GLY A 402 -9.33 19.93 -9.06
C GLY A 402 -7.97 20.37 -8.49
N HIS A 403 -7.93 21.19 -7.43
CA HIS A 403 -6.67 21.79 -6.94
C HIS A 403 -5.60 20.81 -6.42
N LEU A 404 -5.98 19.58 -6.06
CA LEU A 404 -5.10 18.56 -5.48
C LEU A 404 -4.85 17.35 -6.41
N GLY A 405 -5.09 17.50 -7.71
CA GLY A 405 -5.03 16.40 -8.67
C GLY A 405 -3.70 15.64 -8.69
N GLN A 406 -2.55 16.32 -8.59
CA GLN A 406 -1.24 15.64 -8.64
C GLN A 406 -0.98 14.84 -7.37
N LEU A 407 -1.27 15.39 -6.19
CA LEU A 407 -1.10 14.66 -4.93
C LEU A 407 -2.08 13.47 -4.82
N ARG A 408 -3.35 13.65 -5.23
CA ARG A 408 -4.33 12.55 -5.29
C ARG A 408 -3.82 11.40 -6.16
N ARG A 409 -3.27 11.72 -7.33
CA ARG A 409 -2.70 10.74 -8.27
C ARG A 409 -1.46 10.06 -7.70
N ALA A 410 -0.52 10.83 -7.13
CA ALA A 410 0.70 10.29 -6.54
C ALA A 410 0.41 9.34 -5.36
N LEU A 411 -0.52 9.72 -4.47
CA LEU A 411 -0.95 8.88 -3.36
C LEU A 411 -1.72 7.63 -3.83
N ALA A 412 -2.53 7.73 -4.88
CA ALA A 412 -3.21 6.57 -5.45
C ALA A 412 -2.22 5.56 -6.04
N ILE A 413 -1.19 6.03 -6.78
CA ILE A 413 -0.09 5.20 -7.27
C ILE A 413 0.70 4.58 -6.10
N ALA A 414 0.96 5.35 -5.03
CA ALA A 414 1.72 4.88 -3.89
C ALA A 414 1.10 3.65 -3.18
N GLN A 415 -0.18 3.35 -3.38
CA GLN A 415 -0.81 2.16 -2.79
C GLN A 415 -0.57 0.86 -3.56
N HIS A 416 0.02 0.91 -4.77
CA HIS A 416 0.33 -0.29 -5.57
C HIS A 416 1.23 -1.25 -4.79
N HIS A 417 1.10 -2.55 -5.07
CA HIS A 417 1.75 -3.62 -4.32
C HIS A 417 3.28 -3.70 -4.50
N ASP A 418 3.90 -2.86 -5.33
CA ASP A 418 5.35 -2.63 -5.28
C ASP A 418 5.79 -1.24 -4.79
N ALA A 419 4.84 -0.35 -4.52
CA ALA A 419 5.09 1.00 -4.06
C ALA A 419 5.24 1.08 -2.53
N VAL A 420 4.13 1.16 -1.77
CA VAL A 420 4.16 1.27 -0.30
C VAL A 420 4.80 0.05 0.37
N THR A 421 4.71 -1.12 -0.25
CA THR A 421 5.41 -2.36 0.16
C THR A 421 6.93 -2.24 0.16
N GLY A 422 7.47 -1.39 -0.72
CA GLY A 422 8.90 -1.14 -0.87
C GLY A 422 9.65 -2.18 -1.70
N THR A 423 8.95 -2.96 -2.52
CA THR A 423 9.51 -4.08 -3.29
C THR A 423 9.99 -3.70 -4.70
N ALA A 424 9.54 -2.56 -5.24
CA ALA A 424 10.05 -1.99 -6.48
C ALA A 424 11.58 -1.69 -6.46
N LYS A 425 12.17 -1.59 -7.65
CA LYS A 425 13.58 -1.18 -7.84
C LYS A 425 13.81 0.25 -7.34
N GLN A 426 15.04 0.55 -6.92
CA GLN A 426 15.38 1.86 -6.34
C GLN A 426 14.90 3.05 -7.16
N HIS A 427 15.22 3.07 -8.46
CA HIS A 427 14.87 4.19 -9.34
C HIS A 427 13.36 4.37 -9.54
N VAL A 428 12.55 3.35 -9.24
CA VAL A 428 11.08 3.41 -9.26
C VAL A 428 10.58 3.98 -7.93
N ASN A 429 11.14 3.54 -6.80
CA ASN A 429 10.90 4.17 -5.50
C ASN A 429 11.30 5.66 -5.49
N ASP A 430 12.40 6.03 -6.15
CA ASP A 430 12.83 7.41 -6.31
C ASP A 430 11.80 8.22 -7.11
N ASP A 431 11.17 7.62 -8.13
CA ASP A 431 10.11 8.25 -8.92
C ASP A 431 8.80 8.38 -8.13
N TYR A 432 8.41 7.38 -7.32
CA TYR A 432 7.30 7.52 -6.37
C TYR A 432 7.55 8.66 -5.37
N THR A 433 8.75 8.70 -4.78
CA THR A 433 9.16 9.74 -3.82
C THR A 433 9.10 11.13 -4.47
N LYS A 434 9.56 11.25 -5.72
CA LYS A 434 9.47 12.47 -6.53
C LYS A 434 8.02 12.88 -6.80
N MET A 435 7.16 11.96 -7.25
CA MET A 435 5.74 12.24 -7.53
C MET A 435 5.01 12.74 -6.29
N VAL A 436 5.18 12.08 -5.14
CA VAL A 436 4.58 12.51 -3.87
C VAL A 436 5.13 13.86 -3.41
N SER A 437 6.44 14.09 -3.52
CA SER A 437 7.07 15.37 -3.14
C SER A 437 6.62 16.55 -4.00
N VAL A 438 6.41 16.35 -5.31
CA VAL A 438 5.82 17.34 -6.21
C VAL A 438 4.36 17.61 -5.86
N GLY A 439 3.58 16.55 -5.58
CA GLY A 439 2.20 16.65 -5.13
C GLY A 439 2.04 17.44 -3.83
N LEU A 440 2.91 17.23 -2.84
CA LEU A 440 2.95 18.03 -1.60
C LEU A 440 3.15 19.52 -1.90
N THR A 441 4.04 19.87 -2.83
CA THR A 441 4.29 21.28 -3.21
C THR A 441 3.09 21.92 -3.92
N GLN A 442 2.24 21.12 -4.57
CA GLN A 442 0.93 21.60 -5.02
C GLN A 442 -0.01 21.83 -3.83
N ALA A 443 -0.11 20.85 -2.91
CA ALA A 443 -1.01 20.92 -1.77
C ALA A 443 -0.71 22.11 -0.83
N GLU A 444 0.55 22.40 -0.55
CA GLU A 444 0.98 23.56 0.24
C GLU A 444 0.43 24.88 -0.31
N LYS A 445 0.46 25.09 -1.63
CA LYS A 445 -0.11 26.30 -2.28
C LYS A 445 -1.64 26.36 -2.16
N VAL A 446 -2.30 25.20 -2.13
CA VAL A 446 -3.75 25.10 -1.92
C VAL A 446 -4.10 25.39 -0.46
N ALA A 447 -3.33 24.86 0.49
CA ALA A 447 -3.46 25.15 1.92
C ALA A 447 -3.22 26.65 2.20
N GLU A 448 -2.19 27.25 1.62
CA GLU A 448 -1.93 28.70 1.69
C GLU A 448 -3.13 29.52 1.20
N LYS A 449 -3.63 29.21 -0.01
CA LYS A 449 -4.80 29.89 -0.58
C LYS A 449 -6.06 29.72 0.27
N ALA A 450 -6.26 28.52 0.84
CA ALA A 450 -7.40 28.24 1.70
C ALA A 450 -7.32 28.98 3.05
N LEU A 451 -6.16 28.98 3.70
CA LEU A 451 -5.93 29.71 4.96
C LEU A 451 -6.05 31.22 4.76
N ALA A 452 -5.55 31.77 3.65
CA ALA A 452 -5.76 33.17 3.29
C ALA A 452 -7.26 33.51 3.19
N ALA A 453 -8.03 32.72 2.43
CA ALA A 453 -9.47 32.91 2.29
C ALA A 453 -10.24 32.79 3.63
N LEU A 454 -9.90 31.78 4.45
CA LEU A 454 -10.56 31.53 5.74
C LEU A 454 -10.22 32.57 6.82
N SER A 455 -9.02 33.14 6.78
CA SER A 455 -8.59 34.15 7.77
C SER A 455 -9.22 35.53 7.57
N GLY A 456 -9.98 35.73 6.48
CA GLY A 456 -10.53 37.04 6.09
C GLY A 456 -9.47 38.06 5.66
N LYS A 457 -8.18 37.69 5.68
CA LYS A 457 -7.08 38.51 5.23
C LYS A 457 -6.72 38.13 3.80
N THR A 458 -7.04 39.00 2.84
CA THR A 458 -6.06 39.21 1.77
C THR A 458 -4.76 39.60 2.46
N PHE A 459 -3.65 38.95 2.15
CA PHE A 459 -2.33 39.24 2.73
C PHE A 459 -1.64 40.32 1.89
N PRO A 460 -1.83 41.63 2.12
CA PRO A 460 -1.46 42.66 1.18
C PRO A 460 -0.03 43.08 1.53
N GLY A 461 0.95 42.34 0.99
CA GLY A 461 2.36 42.52 1.33
C GLY A 461 2.89 41.66 2.48
N ALA A 462 2.12 40.69 3.00
CA ALA A 462 2.73 39.64 3.82
C ALA A 462 3.50 38.66 2.93
N LYS A 463 4.62 38.14 3.43
CA LYS A 463 5.35 37.04 2.77
C LYS A 463 4.45 35.81 2.67
N SER A 464 4.63 35.00 1.64
CA SER A 464 3.95 33.71 1.46
C SER A 464 4.07 32.83 2.70
N ILE A 465 3.05 32.02 2.97
CA ILE A 465 3.12 31.00 4.04
C ILE A 465 4.22 30.01 3.66
N THR A 466 5.21 29.84 4.54
CA THR A 466 6.28 28.86 4.34
C THR A 466 6.02 27.61 5.16
N PHE A 467 6.13 26.46 4.51
CA PHE A 467 5.97 25.14 5.12
C PHE A 467 7.34 24.51 5.33
N CYS A 468 7.61 24.04 6.56
CA CYS A 468 8.88 23.40 6.91
C CYS A 468 8.70 21.88 6.96
N ARG A 469 9.19 21.18 5.93
CA ARG A 469 9.15 19.70 5.84
C ARG A 469 10.27 19.00 6.61
N GLY A 470 11.31 19.72 7.03
CA GLY A 470 12.50 19.19 7.72
C GLY A 470 12.38 19.12 9.25
N LEU A 471 11.18 19.26 9.83
CA LEU A 471 11.03 19.33 11.29
C LEU A 471 11.47 18.03 11.99
N ASN A 472 11.36 16.86 11.36
CA ASN A 472 11.84 15.59 11.92
C ASN A 472 13.38 15.48 11.98
N ILE A 473 14.10 16.33 11.23
CA ILE A 473 15.56 16.50 11.33
C ILE A 473 15.95 17.83 12.03
N SER A 474 14.99 18.48 12.69
CA SER A 474 15.12 19.78 13.35
C SER A 474 15.63 20.88 12.40
N GLU A 475 14.93 21.08 11.29
CA GLU A 475 15.24 22.12 10.28
C GLU A 475 14.02 22.94 9.84
N CYS A 476 14.18 24.27 9.87
CA CYS A 476 13.24 25.20 9.28
C CYS A 476 13.94 26.54 8.96
N ASP A 477 14.44 26.71 7.73
CA ASP A 477 15.28 27.85 7.30
C ASP A 477 14.72 29.24 7.69
N VAL A 478 13.40 29.40 7.69
CA VAL A 478 12.70 30.64 8.07
C VAL A 478 12.90 31.00 9.54
N ILE A 479 13.08 30.01 10.41
CA ILE A 479 13.12 30.16 11.86
C ILE A 479 14.56 30.06 12.38
N ASP A 480 15.39 29.19 11.79
CA ASP A 480 16.84 29.09 12.03
C ASP A 480 17.56 30.45 11.90
N GLY A 481 17.03 31.35 11.05
CA GLY A 481 17.57 32.67 10.74
C GLY A 481 17.00 33.86 11.53
N LEU A 482 16.12 33.68 12.52
CA LEU A 482 15.55 34.81 13.29
C LEU A 482 16.61 35.52 14.14
N THR A 483 16.64 36.84 14.06
CA THR A 483 17.57 37.73 14.79
C THR A 483 16.82 38.79 15.62
N ASN A 484 17.55 39.70 16.29
CA ASN A 484 17.01 40.67 17.26
C ASN A 484 15.81 41.48 16.73
N GLY A 485 14.62 41.18 17.26
CA GLY A 485 13.36 41.85 16.90
C GLY A 485 12.55 41.16 15.81
N ASP A 486 13.10 40.15 15.13
CA ASP A 486 12.35 39.32 14.18
C ASP A 486 11.30 38.46 14.89
N GLY A 487 10.26 38.08 14.16
CA GLY A 487 9.23 37.17 14.65
C GLY A 487 8.46 36.49 13.53
N VAL A 488 7.84 35.37 13.87
CA VAL A 488 7.04 34.53 12.99
C VAL A 488 5.71 34.17 13.68
N SER A 489 4.61 34.19 12.93
CA SER A 489 3.33 33.62 13.35
C SER A 489 3.24 32.20 12.81
N VAL A 490 3.16 31.22 13.69
CA VAL A 490 2.97 29.81 13.35
C VAL A 490 1.48 29.50 13.35
N THR A 491 0.91 29.23 12.17
CA THR A 491 -0.48 28.76 12.03
C THR A 491 -0.53 27.26 12.31
N VAL A 492 -1.30 26.83 13.30
CA VAL A 492 -1.51 25.41 13.63
C VAL A 492 -2.95 25.03 13.29
N TYR A 493 -3.13 24.09 12.35
CA TYR A 493 -4.44 23.57 11.95
C TYR A 493 -4.67 22.16 12.53
N ASN A 494 -5.86 21.93 13.08
CA ASN A 494 -6.31 20.63 13.55
C ASN A 494 -7.32 20.02 12.55
N PRO A 495 -6.93 18.99 11.77
CA PRO A 495 -7.82 18.31 10.82
C PRO A 495 -8.75 17.28 11.49
N ALA A 496 -8.66 17.06 12.81
CA ALA A 496 -9.52 16.12 13.52
C ALA A 496 -10.89 16.72 13.85
N SER A 497 -11.90 15.87 13.95
CA SER A 497 -13.26 16.20 14.40
C SER A 497 -13.38 16.42 15.92
N GLN A 498 -12.26 16.36 16.65
CA GLN A 498 -12.18 16.59 18.09
C GLN A 498 -11.09 17.62 18.41
N LYS A 499 -11.20 18.26 19.58
CA LYS A 499 -10.13 19.09 20.13
C LYS A 499 -8.85 18.27 20.29
N VAL A 500 -7.71 18.82 19.89
CA VAL A 500 -6.39 18.20 20.04
C VAL A 500 -5.52 19.11 20.89
N GLN A 501 -4.84 18.49 21.87
CA GLN A 501 -3.76 19.11 22.63
C GLN A 501 -2.47 18.35 22.29
N THR A 502 -1.41 19.06 21.91
CA THR A 502 -0.14 18.46 21.50
C THR A 502 1.04 19.43 21.71
N TYR A 503 2.26 18.94 21.58
CA TYR A 503 3.47 19.77 21.54
C TYR A 503 3.80 20.18 20.10
N ILE A 504 4.16 21.46 19.92
CA ILE A 504 4.82 21.94 18.71
C ILE A 504 6.32 22.06 19.00
N ARG A 505 7.14 21.50 18.11
CA ARG A 505 8.61 21.52 18.17
C ARG A 505 9.14 22.38 17.03
N ILE A 506 9.86 23.45 17.36
CA ILE A 506 10.36 24.44 16.41
C ILE A 506 11.89 24.56 16.55
N PRO A 507 12.68 24.26 15.50
CA PRO A 507 14.13 24.37 15.55
C PRO A 507 14.58 25.83 15.68
N VAL A 508 15.55 26.10 16.57
CA VAL A 508 16.09 27.42 16.86
C VAL A 508 17.59 27.41 17.18
N SER A 509 18.21 28.58 17.07
CA SER A 509 19.59 28.84 17.50
C SER A 509 19.69 29.18 18.99
N ALA A 510 20.60 28.53 19.72
CA ALA A 510 20.79 28.63 21.18
C ALA A 510 21.04 30.06 21.73
N VAL A 511 21.53 30.96 20.87
CA VAL A 511 21.97 32.32 21.25
C VAL A 511 20.82 33.33 21.33
N ASN A 512 19.58 32.87 21.13
CA ASN A 512 18.40 33.68 20.96
C ASN A 512 17.45 33.57 22.17
N HIS A 513 16.95 34.70 22.67
CA HIS A 513 15.87 34.70 23.65
C HIS A 513 14.55 34.81 22.91
N PHE A 514 13.53 34.10 23.37
CA PHE A 514 12.24 34.04 22.68
C PHE A 514 11.08 34.39 23.62
N THR A 515 9.99 34.88 23.05
CA THR A 515 8.67 34.72 23.65
C THR A 515 7.71 34.08 22.68
N VAL A 516 6.95 33.13 23.20
CA VAL A 516 5.87 32.41 22.53
C VAL A 516 4.56 32.94 23.12
N THR A 517 3.69 33.50 22.29
CA THR A 517 2.44 34.13 22.72
C THR A 517 1.26 33.72 21.84
N THR A 518 0.06 33.67 22.43
CA THR A 518 -1.20 33.65 21.68
C THR A 518 -1.39 34.98 20.91
N PRO A 519 -2.31 35.06 19.94
CA PRO A 519 -2.54 36.30 19.17
C PRO A 519 -3.08 37.46 20.02
N ASN A 520 -3.62 37.14 21.20
CA ASN A 520 -4.09 38.10 22.20
C ASN A 520 -2.96 38.55 23.15
N GLY A 521 -1.70 38.15 22.91
CA GLY A 521 -0.53 38.52 23.71
C GLY A 521 -0.34 37.71 24.99
N THR A 522 -1.11 36.64 25.23
CA THR A 522 -0.93 35.77 26.41
C THR A 522 0.31 34.90 26.23
N ASN A 523 1.23 34.91 27.20
CA ASN A 523 2.44 34.07 27.16
C ASN A 523 2.08 32.57 27.24
N ILE A 524 2.68 31.78 26.36
CA ILE A 524 2.62 30.30 26.39
C ILE A 524 3.90 29.79 27.07
N PRO A 525 3.81 28.92 28.10
CA PRO A 525 4.98 28.25 28.66
C PRO A 525 5.69 27.40 27.59
N PHE A 526 7.01 27.47 27.54
CA PHE A 526 7.82 26.71 26.59
C PHE A 526 9.10 26.21 27.24
N ASP A 527 9.67 25.18 26.64
CA ASP A 527 10.99 24.61 26.95
C ASP A 527 11.93 24.84 25.77
N CYS A 528 13.23 24.98 26.03
CA CYS A 528 14.27 25.06 24.99
C CYS A 528 15.19 23.85 25.15
N LEU A 529 14.92 22.78 24.40
CA LEU A 529 15.64 21.51 24.52
C LEU A 529 16.81 21.49 23.53
N PRO A 530 18.04 21.11 23.93
CA PRO A 530 19.15 20.96 22.98
C PRO A 530 18.82 19.87 21.95
N ILE A 531 19.18 20.02 20.68
CA ILE A 531 18.95 18.97 19.67
C ILE A 531 19.73 17.70 20.03
N SER A 532 19.15 16.51 19.82
CA SER A 532 19.76 15.24 20.20
C SER A 532 21.05 14.93 19.42
N ASP A 533 21.95 14.15 20.02
CA ASP A 533 23.23 13.79 19.37
C ASP A 533 23.04 12.87 18.15
N GLY A 534 21.91 12.19 18.03
CA GLY A 534 21.52 11.45 16.82
C GLY A 534 21.21 12.39 15.66
N LEU A 535 20.36 13.40 15.89
CA LEU A 535 19.97 14.41 14.89
C LEU A 535 21.18 15.22 14.39
N LYS A 536 22.08 15.63 15.30
CA LYS A 536 23.34 16.32 14.97
C LYS A 536 24.28 15.51 14.06
N LYS A 537 24.15 14.17 14.03
CA LYS A 537 25.00 13.26 13.24
C LYS A 537 24.38 12.86 11.89
N LEU A 538 23.13 13.25 11.61
CA LEU A 538 22.49 12.99 10.31
C LEU A 538 23.23 13.75 9.21
N ALA A 539 23.68 13.04 8.17
CA ALA A 539 24.42 13.64 7.05
C ALA A 539 23.50 14.47 6.14
N GLU A 540 22.21 14.18 6.21
CA GLU A 540 21.12 14.86 5.51
C GLU A 540 20.88 16.25 6.12
N ARG A 541 21.24 16.45 7.39
CA ARG A 541 21.00 17.66 8.17
C ARG A 541 22.06 18.74 7.89
N LYS A 542 21.59 19.90 7.41
CA LYS A 542 22.33 21.12 7.04
C LYS A 542 21.94 22.35 7.88
N GLY A 543 20.85 22.27 8.65
CA GLY A 543 20.30 23.37 9.46
C GLY A 543 21.21 23.84 10.58
N LYS A 544 21.08 25.12 10.94
CA LYS A 544 21.92 25.81 11.95
C LYS A 544 21.34 25.75 13.35
N ALA A 545 20.07 25.37 13.48
CA ALA A 545 19.46 25.15 14.78
C ALA A 545 20.30 24.22 15.65
N THR A 546 20.28 24.51 16.95
CA THR A 546 21.03 23.80 18.00
C THR A 546 20.11 23.36 19.13
N HIS A 547 18.92 23.95 19.23
CA HIS A 547 17.86 23.63 20.18
C HIS A 547 16.50 23.57 19.45
N GLU A 548 15.49 23.05 20.13
CA GLU A 548 14.09 23.13 19.75
C GLU A 548 13.32 23.90 20.83
N LEU A 549 12.52 24.90 20.41
CA LEU A 549 11.44 25.41 21.24
C LEU A 549 10.32 24.38 21.24
N VAL A 550 9.95 23.91 22.42
CA VAL A 550 8.88 22.93 22.63
C VAL A 550 7.81 23.59 23.49
N PHE A 551 6.58 23.69 22.98
CA PHE A 551 5.46 24.29 23.71
C PHE A 551 4.15 23.57 23.43
N PRO A 552 3.25 23.45 24.43
CA PRO A 552 1.94 22.88 24.22
C PRO A 552 1.04 23.84 23.45
N VAL A 553 0.21 23.30 22.57
CA VAL A 553 -0.87 24.00 21.89
C VAL A 553 -2.17 23.21 22.06
N GLU A 554 -3.29 23.91 22.20
CA GLU A 554 -4.63 23.34 22.15
C GLU A 554 -5.37 23.97 20.97
N VAL A 555 -6.02 23.13 20.16
CA VAL A 555 -6.72 23.54 18.94
C VAL A 555 -8.06 22.82 18.86
N ASP A 556 -9.15 23.57 18.73
CA ASP A 556 -10.50 23.00 18.59
C ASP A 556 -10.66 22.16 17.31
N ALA A 557 -11.71 21.34 17.26
CA ALA A 557 -12.02 20.49 16.11
C ALA A 557 -12.13 21.29 14.79
N LEU A 558 -11.51 20.80 13.72
CA LEU A 558 -11.54 21.39 12.37
C LEU A 558 -11.17 22.89 12.31
N SER A 559 -10.37 23.36 13.26
CA SER A 559 -10.02 24.77 13.44
C SER A 559 -8.52 25.03 13.29
N PHE A 560 -8.13 26.29 13.13
CA PHE A 560 -6.74 26.71 13.24
C PHE A 560 -6.56 27.84 14.26
N THR A 561 -5.41 27.86 14.91
CA THR A 561 -4.95 28.94 15.78
C THR A 561 -3.60 29.47 15.29
N ASN A 562 -3.18 30.63 15.81
CA ASN A 562 -1.86 31.20 15.52
C ASN A 562 -1.05 31.31 16.82
N VAL A 563 0.26 31.07 16.72
CA VAL A 563 1.20 31.26 17.82
C VAL A 563 2.32 32.19 17.35
N ASP A 564 2.44 33.35 17.98
CA ASP A 564 3.49 34.32 17.70
C ASP A 564 4.78 33.95 18.44
N ILE A 565 5.86 33.70 17.71
CA ILE A 565 7.21 33.51 18.23
C ILE A 565 8.03 34.74 17.88
N ARG A 566 8.58 35.44 18.89
CA ARG A 566 9.41 36.64 18.68
C ARG A 566 10.76 36.52 19.38
N HIS A 567 11.81 36.91 18.68
CA HIS A 567 13.15 37.08 19.25
C HIS A 567 13.18 38.29 20.19
N ARG A 568 13.95 38.19 21.29
CA ARG A 568 14.21 39.26 22.25
C ARG A 568 15.72 39.44 22.50
N PRO A 569 16.17 40.65 22.88
CA PRO A 569 17.50 40.87 23.42
C PRO A 569 17.76 40.05 24.69
N ALA A 570 19.03 39.82 24.99
CA ALA A 570 19.42 38.91 26.07
C ALA A 570 19.13 39.44 27.48
N ASP A 571 18.28 38.73 28.23
CA ASP A 571 18.11 38.87 29.68
C ASP A 571 18.78 37.69 30.41
N LYS A 572 19.70 38.02 31.32
CA LYS A 572 20.56 37.06 32.05
C LYS A 572 19.84 36.33 33.19
N ARG A 573 18.55 36.58 33.43
CA ARG A 573 17.84 36.18 34.66
C ARG A 573 17.15 34.82 34.66
N ILE A 574 17.09 34.12 33.52
CA ILE A 574 16.40 32.83 33.40
C ILE A 574 17.34 31.82 32.71
N PRO A 575 17.66 30.67 33.32
CA PRO A 575 18.24 29.54 32.61
C PRO A 575 17.16 28.93 31.71
N TRP A 576 17.32 29.05 30.39
CA TRP A 576 16.32 28.59 29.40
C TRP A 576 16.59 27.18 28.87
N SER A 577 17.85 26.73 28.91
CA SER A 577 18.25 25.37 28.59
C SER A 577 18.41 24.55 29.86
N TYR A 578 17.89 23.33 29.83
CA TYR A 578 17.96 22.39 30.94
C TYR A 578 19.22 21.54 30.83
N PRO A 579 19.89 21.19 31.95
CA PRO A 579 21.06 20.31 31.93
C PRO A 579 20.67 18.92 31.45
N GLU A 580 21.50 18.32 30.59
CA GLU A 580 21.39 16.88 30.29
C GLU A 580 21.98 16.09 31.48
N LEU A 581 21.13 15.44 32.25
CA LEU A 581 21.52 14.58 33.37
C LEU A 581 21.84 13.17 32.88
N GLU A 582 23.10 12.75 32.94
CA GLU A 582 23.47 11.36 32.66
C GLU A 582 22.98 10.42 33.76
N VAL A 583 22.33 9.31 33.37
CA VAL A 583 21.82 8.30 34.29
C VAL A 583 22.93 7.29 34.57
N THR A 584 23.44 7.28 35.81
CA THR A 584 24.47 6.36 36.29
C THR A 584 23.94 5.33 37.30
N GLU A 585 22.71 5.53 37.77
CA GLU A 585 21.98 4.71 38.74
C GLU A 585 20.50 4.68 38.35
N PRO A 586 19.69 3.67 38.76
CA PRO A 586 18.27 3.63 38.42
C PRO A 586 17.50 4.87 38.92
N ARG A 587 16.61 5.42 38.07
CA ARG A 587 15.82 6.62 38.39
C ARG A 587 14.35 6.45 38.00
N THR A 588 13.46 6.97 38.83
CA THR A 588 12.03 7.13 38.52
C THR A 588 11.78 8.54 38.01
N ILE A 589 11.17 8.64 36.83
CA ILE A 589 10.66 9.88 36.25
C ILE A 589 9.14 9.88 36.43
N SER A 590 8.57 11.00 36.88
CA SER A 590 7.12 11.13 37.13
C SER A 590 6.60 12.46 36.59
N ARG A 591 5.63 12.40 35.67
CA ARG A 591 4.94 13.58 35.11
C ARG A 591 3.55 13.19 34.62
N ASP A 592 2.57 14.06 34.84
CA ASP A 592 1.19 13.92 34.34
C ASP A 592 0.55 12.52 34.61
N GLY A 593 0.75 11.98 35.81
CA GLY A 593 0.20 10.65 36.19
C GLY A 593 0.89 9.44 35.55
N LEU A 594 1.88 9.66 34.66
CA LEU A 594 2.78 8.64 34.15
C LEU A 594 4.03 8.56 35.04
N GLN A 595 4.48 7.35 35.36
CA GLN A 595 5.81 7.09 35.90
C GLN A 595 6.57 6.11 35.02
N VAL A 596 7.86 6.39 34.82
CA VAL A 596 8.79 5.57 34.03
C VAL A 596 10.06 5.38 34.85
N ASP A 597 10.38 4.13 35.18
CA ASP A 597 11.67 3.81 35.78
C ASP A 597 12.67 3.46 34.69
N VAL A 598 13.87 4.04 34.80
CA VAL A 598 14.98 3.85 33.87
C VAL A 598 16.20 3.31 34.59
N ASP A 599 16.91 2.39 33.96
CA ASP A 599 18.11 1.73 34.45
C ASP A 599 19.25 1.97 33.45
N PRO A 600 20.44 2.38 33.91
CA PRO A 600 21.56 2.76 33.03
C PRO A 600 22.08 1.62 32.14
N THR A 601 21.74 0.37 32.46
CA THR A 601 22.18 -0.84 31.74
C THR A 601 21.03 -1.57 31.02
N ARG A 602 19.79 -1.40 31.48
CA ARG A 602 18.61 -2.14 30.97
C ARG A 602 17.60 -1.29 30.19
N GLY A 603 17.74 0.04 30.17
CA GLY A 603 16.76 0.92 29.51
C GLY A 603 15.57 1.21 30.44
N ILE A 604 14.37 1.30 29.89
CA ILE A 604 13.14 1.32 30.70
C ILE A 604 13.02 0.00 31.47
N VAL A 605 12.51 0.02 32.71
CA VAL A 605 12.31 -1.20 33.54
C VAL A 605 10.93 -1.30 34.20
N ARG A 606 10.22 -0.19 34.37
CA ARG A 606 8.81 -0.13 34.83
C ARG A 606 8.09 1.01 34.12
N LEU A 607 6.85 0.76 33.75
CA LEU A 607 5.88 1.76 33.29
C LEU A 607 4.69 1.74 34.24
N SER A 608 4.22 2.91 34.65
CA SER A 608 2.98 3.07 35.44
C SER A 608 2.14 4.20 34.86
N LEU A 609 0.85 3.94 34.66
CA LEU A 609 -0.12 4.94 34.22
C LEU A 609 -1.37 4.83 35.08
N ASN A 610 -1.74 5.93 35.76
CA ASN A 610 -2.95 5.99 36.60
C ASN A 610 -3.07 4.85 37.63
N GLY A 611 -1.93 4.39 38.18
CA GLY A 611 -1.84 3.30 39.16
C GLY A 611 -1.84 1.88 38.57
N ILE A 612 -1.89 1.73 37.25
CA ILE A 612 -1.66 0.44 36.58
C ILE A 612 -0.16 0.28 36.33
N GLU A 613 0.47 -0.66 37.02
CA GLU A 613 1.90 -0.94 36.89
C GLU A 613 2.21 -2.15 35.98
N ILE A 614 3.20 -1.96 35.12
CA ILE A 614 3.76 -2.99 34.24
C ILE A 614 5.28 -2.95 34.39
N ASN A 615 5.87 -4.04 34.88
CA ASN A 615 7.32 -4.21 34.82
C ASN A 615 7.65 -4.61 33.38
N ALA A 616 8.37 -3.75 32.67
CA ALA A 616 8.66 -3.90 31.25
C ALA A 616 10.04 -3.36 30.93
N THR A 617 10.84 -4.15 30.20
CA THR A 617 12.10 -3.71 29.61
C THR A 617 11.92 -3.48 28.11
N ALA A 618 12.27 -2.28 27.65
CA ALA A 618 12.23 -1.93 26.23
C ALA A 618 13.65 -1.77 25.68
N GLY A 619 13.88 -2.16 24.43
CA GLY A 619 15.18 -2.00 23.80
C GLY A 619 15.26 -2.49 22.36
N TYR A 620 16.41 -2.23 21.74
CA TYR A 620 16.65 -2.50 20.33
C TYR A 620 17.45 -3.80 20.13
N TYR A 621 17.02 -4.58 19.16
CA TYR A 621 17.59 -5.85 18.75
C TYR A 621 17.76 -5.86 17.22
N PHE A 622 18.57 -6.77 16.69
CA PHE A 622 18.53 -7.07 15.26
C PHE A 622 18.54 -8.56 14.97
N TYR A 623 17.75 -8.98 13.99
CA TYR A 623 17.96 -10.26 13.33
C TYR A 623 19.07 -10.10 12.27
N ALA A 624 19.93 -11.11 12.15
CA ALA A 624 20.82 -11.22 11.01
C ALA A 624 20.02 -11.74 9.81
N SER A 625 20.13 -11.09 8.65
CA SER A 625 19.45 -11.53 7.43
C SER A 625 20.09 -12.80 6.88
N ARG A 626 19.30 -13.86 6.69
CA ARG A 626 19.78 -15.12 6.12
C ARG A 626 20.31 -14.91 4.70
N THR A 627 21.53 -15.37 4.45
CA THR A 627 22.13 -15.38 3.11
C THR A 627 21.71 -16.64 2.34
N GLY A 628 21.68 -16.54 1.02
CA GLY A 628 21.16 -17.59 0.16
C GLY A 628 21.46 -17.33 -1.32
N ASN A 629 21.36 -18.39 -2.11
CA ASN A 629 21.47 -18.33 -3.58
C ASN A 629 20.12 -18.57 -4.28
N ASN A 630 19.04 -18.80 -3.52
CA ASN A 630 17.67 -19.02 -3.97
C ASN A 630 17.45 -20.19 -4.95
N THR A 631 18.45 -21.05 -5.17
CA THR A 631 18.37 -22.18 -6.12
C THR A 631 17.40 -23.29 -5.67
N LYS A 632 17.11 -23.36 -4.35
CA LYS A 632 16.17 -24.27 -3.70
C LYS A 632 15.59 -23.57 -2.46
N PHE A 633 14.43 -24.02 -1.98
CA PHE A 633 13.76 -23.45 -0.80
C PHE A 633 14.69 -23.34 0.43
N ASN A 634 15.51 -24.37 0.71
CA ASN A 634 16.46 -24.33 1.84
C ASN A 634 17.50 -23.18 1.74
N PHE A 635 17.76 -22.68 0.54
CA PHE A 635 18.73 -21.61 0.24
C PHE A 635 18.07 -20.26 -0.07
N ARG A 636 16.82 -20.03 0.34
CA ARG A 636 16.19 -18.70 0.31
C ARG A 636 17.00 -17.69 1.12
N ALA A 637 17.27 -16.53 0.54
CA ALA A 637 17.79 -15.37 1.24
C ALA A 637 16.65 -14.51 1.80
N SER A 638 16.95 -13.67 2.78
CA SER A 638 16.07 -12.55 3.13
C SER A 638 16.33 -11.35 2.20
N GLY A 639 15.27 -10.67 1.77
CA GLY A 639 15.33 -9.61 0.78
C GLY A 639 14.18 -8.61 0.90
N ALA A 640 13.67 -8.12 -0.22
CA ALA A 640 12.63 -7.10 -0.26
C ALA A 640 11.30 -7.60 0.33
N TYR A 641 10.92 -8.81 -0.06
CA TYR A 641 9.67 -9.48 0.26
C TYR A 641 9.84 -10.35 1.51
N ILE A 642 10.87 -11.20 1.51
CA ILE A 642 11.06 -12.26 2.49
C ILE A 642 11.81 -11.75 3.71
N PHE A 643 11.26 -12.05 4.88
CA PHE A 643 11.99 -12.06 6.15
C PHE A 643 12.42 -13.50 6.44
N ARG A 644 13.73 -13.71 6.59
CA ARG A 644 14.31 -14.99 7.01
C ARG A 644 15.53 -14.70 7.89
N ASN A 645 15.41 -14.94 9.19
CA ASN A 645 16.45 -14.66 10.16
C ASN A 645 17.49 -15.78 10.23
N ASP A 646 18.76 -15.42 10.45
CA ASP A 646 19.85 -16.33 10.74
C ASP A 646 20.13 -16.38 12.25
N GLY A 647 19.37 -17.22 12.95
CA GLY A 647 19.42 -17.34 14.40
C GLY A 647 18.56 -16.31 15.17
N PRO A 648 18.69 -16.26 16.51
CA PRO A 648 17.90 -15.37 17.35
C PRO A 648 18.31 -13.90 17.20
N ALA A 649 17.41 -12.99 17.60
CA ALA A 649 17.69 -11.56 17.64
C ALA A 649 18.84 -11.24 18.61
N LYS A 650 19.72 -10.31 18.22
CA LYS A 650 20.88 -9.86 19.00
C LYS A 650 20.60 -8.46 19.55
N GLN A 651 20.64 -8.29 20.87
CA GLN A 651 20.43 -6.99 21.51
C GLN A 651 21.55 -6.01 21.13
N LEU A 652 21.19 -4.76 20.86
CA LEU A 652 22.16 -3.66 20.75
C LEU A 652 22.55 -3.17 22.15
N PRO A 653 23.85 -2.97 22.43
CA PRO A 653 24.27 -2.52 23.75
C PRO A 653 23.81 -1.08 23.99
N LEU A 654 23.06 -0.87 25.06
CA LEU A 654 22.80 0.47 25.60
C LEU A 654 24.13 1.11 25.99
N LYS A 655 24.38 2.33 25.49
CA LYS A 655 25.63 3.08 25.68
C LYS A 655 25.51 4.16 26.74
N SER A 656 24.38 4.86 26.77
CA SER A 656 24.09 5.95 27.70
C SER A 656 22.59 6.23 27.74
N ILE A 657 22.13 6.77 28.86
CA ILE A 657 20.82 7.41 29.01
C ILE A 657 21.04 8.82 29.58
N LYS A 658 20.37 9.82 29.02
CA LYS A 658 20.34 11.20 29.51
C LYS A 658 18.89 11.62 29.76
N ILE A 659 18.62 12.27 30.89
CA ILE A 659 17.30 12.85 31.22
C ILE A 659 17.38 14.38 31.08
N ILE A 660 16.35 14.99 30.52
CA ILE A 660 16.16 16.43 30.42
C ILE A 660 14.80 16.78 31.02
N GLU A 661 14.81 17.31 32.25
CA GLU A 661 13.60 17.74 32.96
C GLU A 661 13.25 19.17 32.58
N GLY A 662 12.45 19.33 31.52
CA GLY A 662 11.85 20.61 31.15
C GLY A 662 10.72 21.01 32.09
N ARG A 663 10.21 22.23 31.91
CA ARG A 663 9.07 22.75 32.68
C ARG A 663 7.77 22.09 32.26
N THR A 664 7.52 21.97 30.96
CA THR A 664 6.29 21.38 30.39
C THR A 664 6.46 19.90 30.07
N ILE A 665 7.61 19.51 29.54
CA ILE A 665 7.90 18.16 29.05
C ILE A 665 9.14 17.57 29.76
N THR A 666 9.17 16.25 29.94
CA THR A 666 10.42 15.54 30.26
C THR A 666 10.83 14.70 29.05
N GLU A 667 12.06 14.84 28.58
CA GLU A 667 12.63 13.99 27.53
C GLU A 667 13.72 13.10 28.13
N VAL A 668 13.77 11.85 27.69
CA VAL A 668 14.85 10.92 28.02
C VAL A 668 15.44 10.38 26.72
N ARG A 669 16.77 10.41 26.63
CA ARG A 669 17.52 10.08 25.43
C ARG A 669 18.39 8.86 25.69
N ALA A 670 18.25 7.83 24.88
CA ALA A 670 19.07 6.62 24.95
C ALA A 670 19.86 6.43 23.65
N GLN A 671 21.10 5.94 23.76
CA GLN A 671 21.91 5.54 22.61
C GLN A 671 22.14 4.02 22.64
N TYR A 672 21.85 3.32 21.55
CA TYR A 672 22.09 1.88 21.41
C TYR A 672 23.10 1.62 20.29
N GLY A 673 24.25 1.03 20.65
CA GLY A 673 25.41 0.97 19.76
C GLY A 673 25.83 2.36 19.26
N ASP A 674 26.29 2.45 18.01
CA ASP A 674 26.79 3.70 17.42
C ASP A 674 25.83 4.31 16.38
N TRP A 675 24.69 3.64 16.10
CA TRP A 675 23.81 3.92 14.96
C TRP A 675 22.30 3.90 15.29
N VAL A 676 21.91 3.72 16.56
CA VAL A 676 20.52 3.86 17.00
C VAL A 676 20.45 4.85 18.16
N TYR A 677 19.54 5.82 18.02
CA TYR A 677 19.24 6.83 19.04
C TYR A 677 17.73 6.83 19.28
N GLU A 678 17.35 6.95 20.55
CA GLU A 678 15.96 6.94 21.02
C GLU A 678 15.72 8.18 21.88
N SER A 679 14.56 8.80 21.72
CA SER A 679 14.07 9.91 22.55
C SER A 679 12.64 9.59 22.98
N TYR A 680 12.43 9.22 24.24
CA TYR A 680 11.07 9.12 24.79
C TYR A 680 10.66 10.39 25.52
N ARG A 681 9.44 10.87 25.26
CA ARG A 681 8.90 12.10 25.82
C ARG A 681 7.66 11.84 26.65
N ILE A 682 7.62 12.51 27.79
CA ILE A 682 6.56 12.41 28.78
C ILE A 682 5.95 13.80 28.95
N GLY A 683 4.64 13.91 28.77
CA GLY A 683 3.86 15.12 29.00
C GLY A 683 2.50 15.06 28.30
N LEU A 684 1.53 15.88 28.76
CA LEU A 684 0.15 15.89 28.26
C LEU A 684 -0.54 14.50 28.36
N ASN A 685 -0.23 13.73 29.40
CA ASN A 685 -0.64 12.33 29.58
C ASN A 685 -0.19 11.38 28.43
N CYS A 686 0.77 11.80 27.60
CA CYS A 686 1.30 11.02 26.48
C CYS A 686 2.69 10.43 26.80
N PHE A 687 2.98 9.27 26.21
CA PHE A 687 4.31 8.66 26.14
C PHE A 687 4.67 8.44 24.67
N GLU A 688 5.48 9.33 24.12
CA GLU A 688 5.94 9.31 22.73
C GLU A 688 7.34 8.70 22.65
N VAL A 689 7.65 7.93 21.60
CA VAL A 689 8.98 7.35 21.36
C VAL A 689 9.47 7.69 19.95
N ASP A 690 10.35 8.70 19.85
CA ASP A 690 11.10 8.97 18.63
C ASP A 690 12.29 8.02 18.55
N TRP A 691 12.62 7.59 17.33
CA TRP A 691 13.81 6.80 17.04
C TRP A 691 14.53 7.31 15.80
N ILE A 692 15.85 7.17 15.79
CA ILE A 692 16.72 7.43 14.65
C ILE A 692 17.60 6.20 14.46
N ALA A 693 17.48 5.55 13.31
CA ALA A 693 18.19 4.33 13.00
C ALA A 693 19.00 4.46 11.70
N GLY A 694 20.32 4.34 11.85
CA GLY A 694 21.24 4.08 10.75
C GLY A 694 22.41 5.08 10.65
N PRO A 695 23.21 4.97 9.57
CA PRO A 695 23.15 3.93 8.54
C PRO A 695 23.38 2.53 9.13
N ILE A 696 22.53 1.55 8.79
CA ILE A 696 22.69 0.17 9.30
C ILE A 696 24.07 -0.36 8.88
N PRO A 697 24.93 -0.79 9.83
CA PRO A 697 26.31 -1.17 9.53
C PRO A 697 26.39 -2.52 8.81
N ILE A 698 27.18 -2.59 7.75
CA ILE A 698 27.36 -3.79 6.89
C ILE A 698 28.83 -4.14 6.64
N LYS A 699 29.77 -3.54 7.40
CA LYS A 699 31.23 -3.80 7.25
C LYS A 699 31.59 -5.26 7.51
N ASP A 700 30.80 -5.93 8.34
CA ASP A 700 30.85 -7.35 8.68
C ASP A 700 30.22 -8.27 7.64
N GLN A 701 29.72 -7.75 6.51
CA GLN A 701 28.98 -8.49 5.48
C GLN A 701 27.71 -9.21 5.99
N ILE A 702 27.15 -8.75 7.12
CA ILE A 702 25.91 -9.28 7.69
C ILE A 702 24.79 -8.27 7.47
N GLY A 703 23.74 -8.66 6.73
CA GLY A 703 22.50 -7.90 6.65
C GLY A 703 21.79 -7.88 8.01
N LYS A 704 21.12 -6.77 8.34
CA LYS A 704 20.53 -6.57 9.67
C LYS A 704 19.13 -5.99 9.58
N GLU A 705 18.27 -6.48 10.47
CA GLU A 705 16.85 -6.15 10.52
C GLU A 705 16.54 -5.70 11.95
N LEU A 706 16.50 -4.38 12.15
CA LEU A 706 16.33 -3.69 13.42
C LEU A 706 14.91 -3.86 13.94
N VAL A 707 14.79 -4.26 15.19
CA VAL A 707 13.56 -4.52 15.91
C VAL A 707 13.58 -3.78 17.24
N TYR A 708 12.46 -3.18 17.61
CA TYR A 708 12.19 -2.69 18.95
C TYR A 708 11.31 -3.70 19.68
N SER A 709 11.75 -4.18 20.84
CA SER A 709 11.03 -5.16 21.66
C SER A 709 10.69 -4.55 23.02
N ILE A 710 9.46 -4.79 23.48
CA ILE A 710 9.04 -4.55 24.86
C ILE A 710 8.75 -5.91 25.49
N ASP A 711 9.53 -6.23 26.51
CA ASP A 711 9.48 -7.47 27.28
C ASP A 711 8.87 -7.19 28.66
N SER A 712 7.66 -7.67 28.93
CA SER A 712 6.88 -7.31 30.12
C SER A 712 6.43 -8.51 30.96
N ASN A 713 5.98 -8.24 32.19
CA ASN A 713 5.36 -9.23 33.07
C ASN A 713 3.85 -9.45 32.83
N ILE A 714 3.32 -9.09 31.65
CA ILE A 714 1.94 -9.43 31.22
C ILE A 714 1.89 -10.90 30.82
N ASP A 715 0.92 -11.65 31.31
CA ASP A 715 0.71 -13.03 30.84
C ASP A 715 -0.29 -13.06 29.67
N SER A 716 0.23 -12.97 28.46
CA SER A 716 -0.53 -13.05 27.20
C SER A 716 -0.56 -14.45 26.59
N GLY A 717 0.17 -15.41 27.18
CA GLY A 717 0.31 -16.78 26.69
C GLY A 717 0.90 -16.83 25.28
N SER A 718 0.05 -17.16 24.30
CA SER A 718 0.39 -17.20 22.87
C SER A 718 -0.36 -16.17 22.03
N GLU A 719 -1.17 -15.32 22.66
CA GLU A 719 -2.06 -14.38 22.00
C GLU A 719 -1.49 -12.96 21.93
N PHE A 720 -1.76 -12.30 20.81
CA PHE A 720 -1.49 -10.89 20.58
C PHE A 720 -2.49 -10.34 19.57
N PHE A 721 -2.53 -9.03 19.39
CA PHE A 721 -3.50 -8.35 18.54
C PHE A 721 -2.77 -7.41 17.59
N THR A 722 -3.13 -7.41 16.31
CA THR A 722 -2.67 -6.41 15.32
C THR A 722 -3.86 -5.81 14.61
N ASP A 723 -3.76 -4.56 14.19
CA ASP A 723 -4.76 -3.97 13.30
C ASP A 723 -4.84 -4.68 11.93
N SER A 724 -5.98 -4.53 11.26
CA SER A 724 -6.12 -4.73 9.82
C SER A 724 -6.28 -3.35 9.17
N ASN A 725 -5.25 -2.89 8.46
CA ASN A 725 -5.22 -1.60 7.74
C ASN A 725 -5.63 -0.37 8.57
N GLY A 726 -5.37 -0.38 9.88
CA GLY A 726 -5.75 0.70 10.81
C GLY A 726 -7.22 0.71 11.24
N ARG A 727 -7.95 -0.41 11.14
CA ARG A 727 -9.33 -0.54 11.63
C ARG A 727 -9.50 -1.64 12.69
N GLU A 728 -10.09 -2.79 12.36
CA GLU A 728 -10.35 -3.84 13.36
C GLU A 728 -9.05 -4.47 13.87
N ASN A 729 -9.00 -4.79 15.16
CA ASN A 729 -7.89 -5.53 15.76
C ASN A 729 -8.12 -7.04 15.65
N LEU A 730 -7.31 -7.72 14.83
CA LEU A 730 -7.33 -9.16 14.65
C LEU A 730 -6.58 -9.87 15.78
N ARG A 731 -7.21 -10.89 16.38
CA ARG A 731 -6.57 -11.81 17.32
C ARG A 731 -5.58 -12.71 16.57
N ARG A 732 -4.31 -12.63 16.93
CA ARG A 732 -3.22 -13.47 16.43
C ARG A 732 -2.83 -14.48 17.50
N GLN A 733 -2.42 -15.68 17.07
CA GLN A 733 -1.93 -16.73 17.97
C GLN A 733 -0.64 -17.31 17.40
N ARG A 734 0.42 -17.27 18.22
CA ARG A 734 1.76 -17.74 17.84
C ARG A 734 1.74 -19.23 17.49
N ASN A 735 2.34 -19.57 16.35
CA ASN A 735 2.41 -20.91 15.75
C ASN A 735 1.04 -21.57 15.48
N PHE A 736 0.01 -20.76 15.20
CA PHE A 736 -1.33 -21.24 14.89
C PHE A 736 -1.88 -20.64 13.59
N ARG A 737 -2.78 -21.39 12.93
CA ARG A 737 -3.60 -20.97 11.80
C ARG A 737 -4.99 -21.60 11.98
N PRO A 738 -6.09 -20.85 11.76
CA PRO A 738 -7.43 -21.38 11.99
C PRO A 738 -7.93 -22.28 10.86
N THR A 739 -7.38 -22.17 9.65
CA THR A 739 -7.86 -22.93 8.47
C THR A 739 -7.11 -24.25 8.26
N TRP A 740 -5.84 -24.38 8.65
CA TRP A 740 -5.05 -25.61 8.46
C TRP A 740 -4.11 -25.89 9.64
N LEU A 741 -3.63 -27.14 9.74
CA LEU A 741 -2.59 -27.52 10.71
C LEU A 741 -1.22 -27.01 10.24
N LEU A 742 -0.75 -25.92 10.83
CA LEU A 742 0.52 -25.28 10.48
C LEU A 742 1.73 -26.18 10.77
N ASN A 743 2.53 -26.43 9.73
CA ASN A 743 3.89 -26.99 9.86
C ASN A 743 4.92 -25.93 9.45
N SER A 744 5.45 -25.14 10.40
CA SER A 744 6.37 -24.04 10.08
C SER A 744 7.84 -24.38 10.32
N SER A 745 8.66 -24.16 9.29
CA SER A 745 10.13 -24.18 9.40
C SER A 745 10.74 -22.83 9.82
N GLU A 746 9.93 -21.77 9.91
CA GLU A 746 10.37 -20.39 10.20
C GLU A 746 9.51 -19.82 11.37
N PRO A 747 9.81 -20.19 12.63
CA PRO A 747 8.97 -19.85 13.79
C PRO A 747 9.03 -18.37 14.21
N VAL A 748 9.92 -17.57 13.61
CA VAL A 748 9.96 -16.12 13.78
C VAL A 748 9.16 -15.46 12.64
N ALA A 749 9.64 -15.58 11.41
CA ALA A 749 9.01 -14.92 10.24
C ALA A 749 7.55 -15.33 10.02
N GLY A 750 7.17 -16.58 10.30
CA GLY A 750 5.79 -17.07 10.21
C GLY A 750 4.85 -16.59 11.31
N ASN A 751 5.33 -15.79 12.27
CA ASN A 751 4.53 -15.12 13.31
C ASN A 751 4.57 -13.59 13.20
N TYR A 752 5.20 -13.04 12.16
CA TYR A 752 5.12 -11.61 11.87
C TYR A 752 3.83 -11.29 11.11
N TYR A 753 3.22 -10.17 11.47
CA TYR A 753 1.99 -9.64 10.88
C TYR A 753 2.15 -8.15 10.56
N PRO A 754 1.37 -7.59 9.63
CA PRO A 754 1.39 -6.15 9.38
C PRO A 754 0.79 -5.38 10.56
N VAL A 755 1.35 -4.22 10.82
CA VAL A 755 0.92 -3.24 11.82
C VAL A 755 0.89 -1.88 11.14
N ASN A 756 -0.29 -1.30 10.93
CA ASN A 756 -0.45 0.03 10.34
C ASN A 756 -0.84 1.10 11.36
N THR A 757 -1.23 0.68 12.56
CA THR A 757 -1.68 1.57 13.64
C THR A 757 -1.43 0.98 15.03
N LEU A 758 -1.63 -0.33 15.25
CA LEU A 758 -1.54 -0.90 16.60
C LEU A 758 -1.10 -2.37 16.60
N ILE A 759 -0.14 -2.69 17.48
CA ILE A 759 0.09 -4.04 17.99
C ILE A 759 -0.01 -4.04 19.51
N ALA A 760 -0.67 -5.05 20.10
CA ALA A 760 -0.89 -5.12 21.55
C ALA A 760 -0.90 -6.54 22.11
N ILE A 761 -0.57 -6.66 23.40
CA ILE A 761 -0.75 -7.85 24.24
C ILE A 761 -1.50 -7.47 25.51
N LYS A 762 -2.23 -8.43 26.10
CA LYS A 762 -3.00 -8.19 27.33
C LYS A 762 -3.08 -9.44 28.21
N ASP A 763 -3.26 -9.20 29.51
CA ASP A 763 -3.71 -10.20 30.49
C ASP A 763 -5.14 -9.85 30.98
N LYS A 764 -5.57 -10.41 32.13
CA LYS A 764 -6.89 -10.17 32.71
C LYS A 764 -7.10 -8.75 33.27
N LYS A 765 -6.04 -7.96 33.46
CA LYS A 765 -6.05 -6.66 34.15
C LYS A 765 -5.32 -5.56 33.38
N ARG A 766 -4.37 -5.90 32.51
CA ARG A 766 -3.39 -4.98 31.92
C ARG A 766 -3.26 -5.22 30.42
N THR A 767 -3.02 -4.15 29.69
CA THR A 767 -2.72 -4.16 28.25
C THR A 767 -1.49 -3.29 28.02
N ILE A 768 -0.59 -3.72 27.14
CA ILE A 768 0.48 -2.87 26.59
C ILE A 768 0.46 -3.02 25.08
N GLY A 769 0.75 -1.94 24.36
CA GLY A 769 0.78 -1.93 22.91
C GLY A 769 1.58 -0.77 22.37
N ILE A 770 1.93 -0.88 21.10
CA ILE A 770 2.71 0.11 20.36
C ILE A 770 1.80 0.67 19.27
N VAL A 771 1.59 1.98 19.29
CA VAL A 771 0.92 2.72 18.22
C VAL A 771 1.99 3.20 17.24
N THR A 772 1.78 3.02 15.94
CA THR A 772 2.79 3.34 14.91
C THR A 772 2.40 4.51 14.02
N ASP A 773 3.39 5.30 13.62
CA ASP A 773 3.26 6.44 12.68
C ASP A 773 3.26 5.99 11.20
N ARG A 774 3.78 4.80 10.94
CA ARG A 774 3.92 4.16 9.63
C ARG A 774 3.67 2.65 9.72
N SER A 775 3.62 1.99 8.58
CA SER A 775 3.45 0.54 8.51
C SER A 775 4.74 -0.19 8.91
N HIS A 776 4.62 -1.22 9.74
CA HIS A 776 5.70 -2.08 10.21
C HIS A 776 5.27 -3.56 10.18
N GLY A 777 6.26 -4.47 10.25
CA GLY A 777 6.01 -5.85 10.64
C GLY A 777 6.16 -5.99 12.15
N GLY A 778 5.22 -6.66 12.83
CA GLY A 778 5.26 -6.87 14.27
C GLY A 778 4.85 -8.28 14.71
N SER A 779 5.23 -8.66 15.94
CA SER A 779 4.95 -10.00 16.50
C SER A 779 4.90 -10.02 18.04
N SER A 780 4.56 -11.17 18.59
CA SER A 780 4.75 -11.57 19.98
C SER A 780 5.32 -12.99 20.00
N LEU A 781 6.63 -13.13 20.20
CA LEU A 781 7.35 -14.41 20.08
C LEU A 781 7.40 -15.21 21.38
N LYS A 782 7.02 -14.60 22.52
CA LYS A 782 6.82 -15.23 23.83
C LYS A 782 5.75 -14.49 24.64
N SER A 783 5.21 -15.12 25.70
CA SER A 783 4.25 -14.44 26.61
C SER A 783 4.88 -13.17 27.17
N GLY A 784 4.09 -12.10 27.26
CA GLY A 784 4.54 -10.82 27.81
C GLY A 784 5.40 -9.95 26.89
N GLN A 785 5.75 -10.42 25.70
CA GLN A 785 6.59 -9.70 24.75
C GLN A 785 5.80 -9.19 23.54
N VAL A 786 6.11 -7.98 23.09
CA VAL A 786 5.67 -7.41 21.80
C VAL A 786 6.85 -6.78 21.09
N GLU A 787 6.98 -7.01 19.77
CA GLU A 787 8.05 -6.43 18.98
C GLU A 787 7.57 -5.85 17.64
N ILE A 788 8.21 -4.79 17.17
CA ILE A 788 8.05 -4.23 15.82
C ILE A 788 9.41 -4.08 15.12
N MET A 789 9.47 -4.45 13.86
CA MET A 789 10.65 -4.25 13.02
C MET A 789 10.61 -2.85 12.43
N LEU A 790 11.62 -2.04 12.75
CA LEU A 790 11.67 -0.62 12.41
C LEU A 790 12.38 -0.35 11.07
N HIS A 791 13.47 -1.06 10.81
CA HIS A 791 14.28 -0.86 9.61
C HIS A 791 15.07 -2.11 9.21
N ARG A 792 15.35 -2.29 7.91
CA ARG A 792 15.95 -3.50 7.34
C ARG A 792 17.02 -3.13 6.31
N ARG A 793 18.15 -3.84 6.33
CA ARG A 793 19.20 -3.77 5.31
C ARG A 793 19.71 -5.18 4.99
N CYS A 794 19.03 -5.83 4.06
CA CYS A 794 19.47 -7.09 3.45
C CYS A 794 20.62 -6.85 2.45
N LEU A 795 21.49 -7.85 2.25
CA LEU A 795 22.61 -7.77 1.29
C LEU A 795 22.41 -8.64 0.04
N HIS A 796 21.40 -9.51 0.06
CA HIS A 796 21.06 -10.42 -1.03
C HIS A 796 19.69 -10.05 -1.62
N ASP A 797 19.46 -10.50 -2.86
CA ASP A 797 18.13 -10.55 -3.47
C ASP A 797 17.43 -11.86 -3.03
N ASP A 798 16.11 -11.84 -2.86
CA ASP A 798 15.29 -13.01 -2.50
C ASP A 798 14.75 -13.77 -3.72
N ALA A 799 15.12 -13.32 -4.93
CA ALA A 799 14.84 -13.91 -6.24
C ALA A 799 13.36 -13.89 -6.70
N PHE A 800 12.53 -13.07 -6.07
CA PHE A 800 11.20 -12.70 -6.57
C PHE A 800 11.34 -11.43 -7.42
N GLU A 801 11.99 -11.61 -8.57
CA GLU A 801 12.14 -10.67 -9.70
C GLU A 801 12.82 -9.30 -9.48
N CYS A 802 13.18 -8.92 -8.26
CA CYS A 802 14.04 -7.77 -8.02
C CYS A 802 15.54 -8.03 -8.35
N ARG A 803 15.84 -8.66 -9.51
CA ARG A 803 17.11 -9.27 -10.01
C ARG A 803 18.42 -8.44 -10.02
N LYS A 804 18.62 -7.50 -9.10
CA LYS A 804 19.93 -6.94 -8.71
C LYS A 804 19.95 -6.89 -7.20
N SER A 805 21.06 -7.35 -6.60
CA SER A 805 21.24 -7.44 -5.15
C SER A 805 20.70 -6.21 -4.40
N TYR A 806 20.07 -6.46 -3.25
CA TYR A 806 19.32 -5.46 -2.48
C TYR A 806 20.21 -4.40 -1.76
N ALA A 807 21.34 -4.02 -2.36
CA ALA A 807 22.22 -2.92 -1.97
C ALA A 807 21.57 -1.51 -2.09
N SER A 808 20.25 -1.46 -2.29
CA SER A 808 19.41 -0.26 -2.27
C SER A 808 18.44 -0.19 -1.09
N ALA A 809 18.57 -1.08 -0.11
CA ALA A 809 18.13 -0.73 1.24
C ALA A 809 18.72 0.64 1.63
N VAL A 810 17.89 1.48 2.26
CA VAL A 810 18.18 2.91 2.52
C VAL A 810 19.60 3.06 3.08
N LYS A 811 20.48 3.71 2.31
CA LYS A 811 21.89 3.91 2.68
C LYS A 811 22.09 4.92 3.81
N HIS A 812 21.02 5.63 4.13
CA HIS A 812 20.94 6.78 5.01
C HIS A 812 20.38 6.37 6.37
N ALA A 813 20.57 7.20 7.38
CA ALA A 813 19.80 7.07 8.61
C ALA A 813 18.33 7.43 8.35
N ILE A 814 17.42 6.85 9.13
CA ILE A 814 16.01 7.19 9.12
C ILE A 814 15.67 7.77 10.49
N ALA A 815 15.19 9.02 10.50
CA ALA A 815 14.51 9.62 11.65
C ALA A 815 13.00 9.42 11.51
N ASN A 816 12.30 9.34 12.64
CA ASN A 816 10.84 9.41 12.68
C ASN A 816 10.37 10.84 12.43
#